data_AF-A0A1B6DFM6-F1
#
_entry.id   AF-A0A1B6DFM6-F1
#
_cell.length_a   1.000
_cell.length_b   1.000
_cell.length_c   1.000
_cell.angle_alpha   90.00
_cell.angle_beta   90.00
_cell.angle_gamma   90.00
#
_symmetry.space_group_name_H-M   'P 1'
#
loop_
_entity.id
_entity.type
_entity.pdbx_description
1 polymer ?
#
loop_
_entity_poly.entity_id
_entity_poly.type
_entity_poly.pdbx_seq_one_letter_code
_entity_poly.pdbx_strand_id
1 'polypeptide(L)'
;MSTSHNFKPLDNQEGIEGSAQDCNILNADELNKTTEKEQSDTIESCKKDEGMIDIISPVPENIEYKELINNDTITDLKQKLSQLHIEKSLLEDYVKRFQTDMSTLLNDFNSKAKNAVLVIEGKVNQKHFEMLDEMKLMNNELNQRSDTISRYKDTIAANKDEIKKHLDEKECQDLEITKLKDELHCIQKQHQLSTIKIKEMESELTRFKDGDALSTSTVSRVDDIARLKDIEDTFEVRYIKLKKVAAKLKKQATEATLELESEKQKVSLEKAELMAKLTQLTATAKTTQTVQQEYDRLYDELEKEKKDANDLRKAAVDIKESEVSLKVKLEEAETAIEVLKIDLNNVIREKEGLTSKLVTKENELEIIKKEKAAEEMIRKEKTKEINQISEKLKEEQEKNAALLKNLEAARIEAKKQSVLTLEIQDYEKSLADMKNQLTAEKTHVSSLEAEVSTLQDIRSSLLEQIKLIEERLETEEVRWSQTNDQLVYTRSCLQSAETELNEQTSKVAQLTDKLENERASSEEAALKLASLSSAVQNSTDVLIKEKQALTQQVVVLTSQLTTTKETLQQKEDDLIRLQDDFDKYKIRAQSVLRKHQSSGPSRAETEARQEADGLRESLELVKTTLDKTREELERTKIELTVSTNEREAAETRCVNLNIALEEKSKVLDRTISEHRTQKLSVDTLLQCYKSQLEEKEKLHQENVDALQEEINLLKKKIKTKHNSSDVPFTSTESQLYEESSQPLLDKESNETVKSNTIPNTPLWERGDGEGSENTYTQFSPGETPPLSPAPYQSSQPALIPLDKLLASNDSFKDNASVEAEIGKLKSKIHNHEVRLHHQAALLSESEQDAARNKELITCLKKEISRLERCIKMQPHAQNTEYLKNIVFKFVTLDHGDDRLRLVPVISTLLQLSPEETQSLTAAAKGEPEATNGSWGSYLPIWR
;
A
#
# COMPACT_ATOMS: atom_id res chain seq x y z
N MET A 1 2.24 -42.82 -34.77
CA MET A 1 2.70 -43.97 -33.97
C MET A 1 1.57 -44.29 -33.00
N SER A 2 0.66 -45.21 -33.33
CA SER A 2 0.68 -46.63 -32.92
C SER A 2 0.57 -46.75 -31.38
N THR A 3 -0.39 -47.41 -30.73
CA THR A 3 -1.32 -48.49 -31.12
C THR A 3 -2.30 -48.79 -29.95
N SER A 4 -3.55 -49.12 -30.31
CA SER A 4 -4.50 -50.12 -29.77
C SER A 4 -4.53 -50.62 -28.31
N HIS A 5 -5.75 -50.55 -27.77
CA HIS A 5 -6.56 -51.59 -27.09
C HIS A 5 -5.98 -52.40 -25.90
N ASN A 6 -6.70 -52.40 -24.77
CA ASN A 6 -7.34 -53.63 -24.28
C ASN A 6 -8.42 -53.40 -23.21
N PHE A 7 -9.56 -54.07 -23.44
CA PHE A 7 -10.67 -54.32 -22.53
C PHE A 7 -10.45 -55.69 -21.87
N LYS A 8 -10.62 -55.82 -20.54
CA LYS A 8 -11.61 -56.72 -19.92
C LYS A 8 -11.56 -56.73 -18.38
N PRO A 9 -12.71 -57.00 -17.72
CA PRO A 9 -12.90 -56.96 -16.28
C PRO A 9 -12.75 -58.35 -15.62
N LEU A 10 -12.63 -58.37 -14.29
CA LEU A 10 -12.69 -59.57 -13.46
C LEU A 10 -13.83 -59.43 -12.44
N ASP A 11 -14.71 -60.41 -12.50
CA ASP A 11 -15.81 -60.75 -11.60
C ASP A 11 -15.32 -61.38 -10.28
N ASN A 12 -16.32 -61.52 -9.38
CA ASN A 12 -16.40 -62.27 -8.12
C ASN A 12 -16.02 -61.51 -6.85
N GLN A 13 -16.75 -61.57 -5.73
CA GLN A 13 -18.07 -62.04 -5.27
C GLN A 13 -17.88 -62.30 -3.75
N GLU A 14 -18.96 -62.17 -2.98
CA GLU A 14 -19.13 -62.53 -1.56
C GLU A 14 -18.51 -61.58 -0.52
N GLY A 15 -19.21 -61.08 0.50
CA GLY A 15 -20.60 -61.30 0.88
C GLY A 15 -20.92 -60.67 2.26
N ILE A 16 -22.20 -60.28 2.39
CA ILE A 16 -23.08 -60.50 3.57
C ILE A 16 -23.08 -59.46 4.73
N GLU A 17 -24.28 -58.87 4.84
CA GLU A 17 -25.09 -58.43 6.00
C GLU A 17 -24.84 -57.10 6.72
N GLY A 18 -25.94 -56.32 6.85
CA GLY A 18 -26.01 -55.23 7.81
C GLY A 18 -27.16 -54.21 7.70
N SER A 19 -28.42 -54.65 7.53
CA SER A 19 -29.64 -54.02 8.09
C SER A 19 -29.81 -52.48 8.07
N ALA A 20 -30.69 -51.96 7.21
CA ALA A 20 -31.54 -50.80 7.55
C ALA A 20 -32.81 -50.74 6.67
N GLN A 21 -33.88 -51.32 7.21
CA GLN A 21 -35.30 -50.90 7.17
C GLN A 21 -35.79 -50.05 5.98
N ASP A 22 -36.36 -50.72 4.98
CA ASP A 22 -37.30 -50.13 4.02
C ASP A 22 -38.66 -49.85 4.69
N CYS A 23 -39.06 -48.58 4.70
CA CYS A 23 -40.43 -48.16 4.95
C CYS A 23 -41.28 -48.49 3.70
N ASN A 24 -42.03 -49.59 3.77
CA ASN A 24 -43.13 -49.90 2.87
C ASN A 24 -44.20 -48.79 2.93
N ILE A 25 -44.25 -47.96 1.90
CA ILE A 25 -45.49 -47.26 1.53
C ILE A 25 -46.22 -48.21 0.57
N LEU A 26 -47.24 -48.88 1.11
CA LEU A 26 -48.17 -49.71 0.35
C LEU A 26 -48.90 -48.83 -0.67
N ASN A 27 -48.65 -49.08 -1.95
CA ASN A 27 -49.41 -48.51 -3.06
C ASN A 27 -50.87 -48.99 -2.99
N ALA A 28 -51.80 -48.06 -2.88
CA ALA A 28 -53.24 -48.30 -2.85
C ALA A 28 -53.83 -48.74 -4.20
N ASP A 29 -53.01 -48.87 -5.26
CA ASP A 29 -53.46 -49.18 -6.62
C ASP A 29 -53.55 -50.69 -6.95
N GLU A 30 -53.00 -51.58 -6.11
CA GLU A 30 -53.05 -53.03 -6.36
C GLU A 30 -54.24 -53.76 -5.71
N LEU A 31 -55.02 -53.10 -4.84
CA LEU A 31 -56.24 -53.68 -4.26
C LEU A 31 -57.52 -53.37 -5.05
N ASN A 32 -57.50 -52.39 -5.95
CA ASN A 32 -58.67 -52.01 -6.76
C ASN A 32 -58.76 -52.75 -8.10
N LYS A 33 -57.66 -53.35 -8.59
CA LYS A 33 -57.64 -54.16 -9.83
C LYS A 33 -58.06 -55.62 -9.63
N THR A 34 -58.11 -56.12 -8.40
CA THR A 34 -58.52 -57.49 -8.09
C THR A 34 -60.03 -57.60 -7.81
N THR A 35 -60.67 -56.54 -7.32
CA THR A 35 -62.12 -56.50 -7.06
C THR A 35 -62.98 -56.24 -8.31
N GLU A 36 -62.49 -55.46 -9.28
CA GLU A 36 -63.21 -55.24 -10.55
C GLU A 36 -63.15 -56.46 -11.49
N LYS A 37 -62.17 -57.35 -11.33
CA LYS A 37 -62.03 -58.57 -12.14
C LYS A 37 -62.94 -59.72 -11.67
N GLU A 38 -63.23 -59.82 -10.37
CA GLU A 38 -64.17 -60.83 -9.84
C GLU A 38 -65.66 -60.47 -10.05
N GLN A 39 -66.00 -59.18 -10.19
CA GLN A 39 -67.38 -58.76 -10.48
C GLN A 39 -67.75 -58.89 -11.98
N SER A 40 -66.78 -58.78 -12.89
CA SER A 40 -67.02 -58.94 -14.34
C SER A 40 -67.26 -60.41 -14.72
N ASP A 41 -66.49 -61.34 -14.15
CA ASP A 41 -66.60 -62.77 -14.45
C ASP A 41 -67.90 -63.42 -13.89
N THR A 42 -68.57 -62.79 -12.92
CA THR A 42 -69.84 -63.29 -12.37
C THR A 42 -71.06 -62.84 -13.19
N ILE A 43 -70.96 -61.73 -13.91
CA ILE A 43 -72.06 -61.18 -14.73
C ILE A 43 -72.09 -61.81 -16.13
N GLU A 44 -70.96 -62.31 -16.63
CA GLU A 44 -70.88 -63.01 -17.92
C GLU A 44 -71.36 -64.48 -17.86
N SER A 45 -71.57 -65.04 -16.66
CA SER A 45 -72.20 -66.34 -16.44
C SER A 45 -73.74 -66.31 -16.45
N CYS A 46 -74.39 -65.14 -16.27
CA CYS A 46 -75.85 -65.05 -16.18
C CYS A 46 -76.56 -64.61 -17.47
N LYS A 47 -75.81 -64.30 -18.55
CA LYS A 47 -76.38 -63.90 -19.85
C LYS A 47 -76.42 -65.02 -20.91
N LYS A 48 -76.14 -66.27 -20.53
CA LYS A 48 -76.11 -67.42 -21.46
C LYS A 48 -77.37 -68.29 -21.47
N ASP A 49 -78.40 -68.00 -20.67
CA ASP A 49 -79.61 -68.84 -20.55
C ASP A 49 -80.92 -68.20 -21.06
N GLU A 50 -80.89 -67.09 -21.81
CA GLU A 50 -82.09 -66.51 -22.45
C GLU A 50 -82.20 -66.81 -23.97
N GLY A 51 -81.37 -67.72 -24.50
CA GLY A 51 -81.31 -68.08 -25.92
C GLY A 51 -81.85 -69.48 -26.25
N MET A 52 -82.92 -69.95 -25.62
CA MET A 52 -83.45 -71.32 -25.82
C MET A 52 -84.98 -71.42 -25.74
N ILE A 53 -85.72 -70.54 -26.41
CA ILE A 53 -87.13 -70.80 -26.78
C ILE A 53 -87.41 -70.19 -28.15
N ASP A 54 -86.96 -70.85 -29.22
CA ASP A 54 -87.51 -70.57 -30.56
C ASP A 54 -87.30 -71.74 -31.52
N ILE A 55 -87.82 -72.92 -31.16
CA ILE A 55 -88.06 -74.02 -32.10
C ILE A 55 -89.32 -74.77 -31.65
N ILE A 56 -90.45 -74.58 -32.33
CA ILE A 56 -91.38 -75.63 -32.79
C ILE A 56 -92.27 -75.02 -33.89
N SER A 57 -92.15 -75.63 -35.07
CA SER A 57 -92.89 -75.39 -36.31
C SER A 57 -94.38 -75.81 -36.18
N PRO A 58 -95.29 -75.34 -37.08
CA PRO A 58 -96.74 -75.42 -36.88
C PRO A 58 -97.35 -76.67 -37.50
N VAL A 59 -98.39 -77.24 -36.88
CA VAL A 59 -99.36 -78.17 -37.51
C VAL A 59 -100.76 -77.95 -36.89
N PRO A 60 -101.86 -78.04 -37.66
CA PRO A 60 -103.13 -77.35 -37.37
C PRO A 60 -104.23 -78.26 -36.82
N GLU A 61 -105.41 -77.63 -36.67
CA GLU A 61 -106.76 -78.18 -36.43
C GLU A 61 -107.30 -78.15 -35.00
N ASN A 62 -108.22 -77.18 -34.81
CA ASN A 62 -109.51 -77.28 -34.12
C ASN A 62 -109.61 -78.24 -32.94
N ILE A 63 -109.91 -77.69 -31.75
CA ILE A 63 -110.98 -78.13 -30.85
C ILE A 63 -111.23 -77.00 -29.84
N GLU A 64 -112.48 -76.52 -29.78
CA GLU A 64 -113.02 -75.71 -28.69
C GLU A 64 -112.77 -76.39 -27.34
N TYR A 65 -112.30 -75.67 -26.31
CA TYR A 65 -112.83 -75.75 -24.94
C TYR A 65 -112.39 -74.50 -24.16
N LYS A 66 -113.37 -73.64 -23.84
CA LYS A 66 -113.32 -72.76 -22.67
C LYS A 66 -113.35 -73.64 -21.42
N GLU A 67 -112.46 -73.40 -20.46
CA GLU A 67 -112.78 -73.18 -19.03
C GLU A 67 -111.55 -73.32 -18.10
N LEU A 68 -111.53 -72.43 -17.10
CA LEU A 68 -110.77 -72.47 -15.84
C LEU A 68 -109.24 -72.38 -15.90
N ILE A 69 -108.74 -71.16 -16.13
CA ILE A 69 -107.55 -70.69 -15.41
C ILE A 69 -108.03 -69.64 -14.42
N ASN A 70 -107.76 -69.87 -13.13
CA ASN A 70 -108.31 -69.15 -11.99
C ASN A 70 -107.85 -67.67 -12.01
N ASN A 71 -108.69 -66.77 -12.55
CA ASN A 71 -108.36 -65.34 -12.76
C ASN A 71 -107.89 -64.65 -11.47
N ASP A 72 -108.38 -65.09 -10.30
CA ASP A 72 -107.97 -64.56 -8.99
C ASP A 72 -106.48 -64.80 -8.69
N THR A 73 -105.93 -65.95 -9.10
CA THR A 73 -104.50 -66.26 -8.94
C THR A 73 -103.62 -65.42 -9.86
N ILE A 74 -104.12 -65.04 -11.04
CA ILE A 74 -103.42 -64.17 -11.98
C ILE A 74 -103.44 -62.71 -11.48
N THR A 75 -104.56 -62.26 -10.88
CA THR A 75 -104.62 -60.93 -10.27
C THR A 75 -103.76 -60.81 -9.02
N ASP A 76 -103.72 -61.83 -8.16
CA ASP A 76 -102.83 -61.86 -7.00
C ASP A 76 -101.35 -61.87 -7.40
N LEU A 77 -100.99 -62.64 -8.43
CA LEU A 77 -99.62 -62.64 -8.96
C LEU A 77 -99.26 -61.28 -9.58
N LYS A 78 -100.19 -60.62 -10.29
CA LYS A 78 -99.97 -59.26 -10.82
C LYS A 78 -99.81 -58.22 -9.72
N GLN A 79 -100.59 -58.31 -8.65
CA GLN A 79 -100.46 -57.41 -7.50
C GLN A 79 -99.15 -57.65 -6.75
N LYS A 80 -98.72 -58.91 -6.61
CA LYS A 80 -97.42 -59.22 -6.00
C LYS A 80 -96.25 -58.77 -6.87
N LEU A 81 -96.39 -58.84 -8.19
CA LEU A 81 -95.41 -58.36 -9.15
C LEU A 81 -95.31 -56.83 -9.16
N SER A 82 -96.43 -56.11 -9.03
CA SER A 82 -96.41 -54.65 -8.88
C SER A 82 -95.79 -54.21 -7.55
N GLN A 83 -96.07 -54.94 -6.46
CA GLN A 83 -95.46 -54.67 -5.16
C GLN A 83 -93.95 -54.93 -5.17
N LEU A 84 -93.49 -56.01 -5.81
CA LEU A 84 -92.07 -56.28 -6.05
C LEU A 84 -91.40 -55.21 -6.93
N HIS A 85 -92.13 -54.64 -7.90
CA HIS A 85 -91.61 -53.56 -8.73
C HIS A 85 -91.42 -52.26 -7.94
N ILE A 86 -92.33 -51.95 -7.01
CA ILE A 86 -92.22 -50.81 -6.10
C ILE A 86 -91.03 -51.01 -5.14
N GLU A 87 -90.88 -52.20 -4.54
CA GLU A 87 -89.71 -52.51 -3.70
C GLU A 87 -88.40 -52.43 -4.47
N LYS A 88 -88.35 -52.92 -5.71
CA LYS A 88 -87.17 -52.80 -6.58
C LYS A 88 -86.82 -51.35 -6.85
N SER A 89 -87.81 -50.51 -7.17
CA SER A 89 -87.62 -49.07 -7.40
C SER A 89 -87.09 -48.37 -6.13
N LEU A 90 -87.65 -48.70 -4.97
CA LEU A 90 -87.21 -48.14 -3.68
C LEU A 90 -85.78 -48.55 -3.32
N LEU A 91 -85.40 -49.78 -3.65
CA LEU A 91 -84.03 -50.29 -3.46
C LEU A 91 -83.06 -49.64 -4.45
N GLU A 92 -83.46 -49.42 -5.71
CA GLU A 92 -82.66 -48.69 -6.71
C GLU A 92 -82.41 -47.24 -6.27
N ASP A 93 -83.42 -46.57 -5.71
CA ASP A 93 -83.26 -45.22 -5.16
C ASP A 93 -82.36 -45.21 -3.92
N TYR A 94 -82.43 -46.23 -3.06
CA TYR A 94 -81.52 -46.37 -1.93
C TYR A 94 -80.07 -46.57 -2.39
N VAL A 95 -79.84 -47.42 -3.39
CA VAL A 95 -78.52 -47.65 -3.98
C VAL A 95 -77.97 -46.38 -4.63
N LYS A 96 -78.80 -45.60 -5.35
CA LYS A 96 -78.39 -44.31 -5.93
C LYS A 96 -78.02 -43.28 -4.86
N ARG A 97 -78.79 -43.20 -3.77
CA ARG A 97 -78.46 -42.32 -2.64
C ARG A 97 -77.14 -42.74 -2.00
N PHE A 98 -76.97 -44.04 -1.72
CA PHE A 98 -75.72 -44.56 -1.17
C PHE A 98 -74.51 -44.31 -2.09
N GLN A 99 -74.67 -44.45 -3.41
CA GLN A 99 -73.62 -44.10 -4.38
C GLN A 99 -73.31 -42.60 -4.38
N THR A 100 -74.32 -41.75 -4.25
CA THR A 100 -74.14 -40.30 -4.17
C THR A 100 -73.40 -39.92 -2.89
N ASP A 101 -73.80 -40.46 -1.74
CA ASP A 101 -73.18 -40.22 -0.44
C ASP A 101 -71.74 -40.75 -0.39
N MET A 102 -71.45 -41.89 -1.04
CA MET A 102 -70.09 -42.41 -1.16
C MET A 102 -69.22 -41.51 -2.05
N SER A 103 -69.79 -40.98 -3.15
CA SER A 103 -69.08 -40.07 -4.06
C SER A 103 -68.76 -38.73 -3.40
N THR A 104 -69.68 -38.16 -2.61
CA THR A 104 -69.43 -36.95 -1.84
C THR A 104 -68.38 -37.17 -0.75
N LEU A 105 -68.44 -38.30 -0.02
CA LEU A 105 -67.42 -38.65 0.97
C LEU A 105 -66.03 -38.82 0.34
N LEU A 106 -65.95 -39.45 -0.83
CA LEU A 106 -64.68 -39.64 -1.55
C LEU A 106 -64.10 -38.31 -2.04
N ASN A 107 -64.94 -37.39 -2.53
CA ASN A 107 -64.52 -36.04 -2.90
C ASN A 107 -64.06 -35.22 -1.69
N ASP A 108 -64.73 -35.35 -0.55
CA ASP A 108 -64.32 -34.71 0.70
C ASP A 108 -62.98 -35.25 1.20
N PHE A 109 -62.75 -36.56 1.08
CA PHE A 109 -61.47 -37.17 1.44
C PHE A 109 -60.35 -36.69 0.49
N ASN A 110 -60.61 -36.68 -0.81
CA ASN A 110 -59.64 -36.21 -1.81
C ASN A 110 -59.32 -34.72 -1.65
N SER A 111 -60.30 -33.87 -1.32
CA SER A 111 -60.06 -32.45 -1.08
C SER A 111 -59.24 -32.22 0.19
N LYS A 112 -59.50 -32.97 1.28
CA LYS A 112 -58.69 -32.93 2.50
C LYS A 112 -57.27 -33.44 2.26
N ALA A 113 -57.10 -34.53 1.51
CA ALA A 113 -55.78 -35.05 1.14
C ALA A 113 -54.99 -34.02 0.30
N LYS A 114 -55.63 -33.39 -0.69
CA LYS A 114 -55.01 -32.35 -1.52
C LYS A 114 -54.58 -31.13 -0.71
N ASN A 115 -55.41 -30.68 0.24
CA ASN A 115 -55.06 -29.58 1.13
C ASN A 115 -53.90 -29.95 2.07
N ALA A 116 -53.84 -31.18 2.57
CA ALA A 116 -52.73 -31.65 3.39
C ALA A 116 -51.41 -31.68 2.60
N VAL A 117 -51.44 -32.13 1.33
CA VAL A 117 -50.27 -32.11 0.44
C VAL A 117 -49.79 -30.68 0.21
N LEU A 118 -50.68 -29.74 -0.10
CA LEU A 118 -50.32 -28.32 -0.30
C LEU A 118 -49.67 -27.70 0.95
N VAL A 119 -50.16 -28.03 2.15
CA VAL A 119 -49.56 -27.56 3.40
C VAL A 119 -48.17 -28.16 3.62
N ILE A 120 -47.97 -29.44 3.29
CA ILE A 120 -46.67 -30.10 3.38
C ILE A 120 -45.70 -29.50 2.37
N GLU A 121 -46.10 -29.32 1.11
CA GLU A 121 -45.30 -28.66 0.07
C GLU A 121 -44.92 -27.23 0.46
N GLY A 122 -45.85 -26.46 1.02
CA GLY A 122 -45.56 -25.12 1.55
C GLY A 122 -44.51 -25.13 2.65
N LYS A 123 -44.59 -26.05 3.61
CA LYS A 123 -43.60 -26.20 4.68
C LYS A 123 -42.24 -26.68 4.16
N VAL A 124 -42.23 -27.58 3.19
CA VAL A 124 -41.00 -28.08 2.54
C VAL A 124 -40.31 -26.95 1.77
N ASN A 125 -41.08 -26.15 1.01
CA ASN A 125 -40.55 -25.00 0.29
C ASN A 125 -40.01 -23.92 1.24
N GLN A 126 -40.71 -23.67 2.36
CA GLN A 126 -40.22 -22.77 3.39
C GLN A 126 -38.89 -23.26 3.99
N LYS A 127 -38.79 -24.54 4.35
CA LYS A 127 -37.55 -25.17 4.84
C LYS A 127 -36.43 -25.10 3.81
N HIS A 128 -36.73 -25.29 2.53
CA HIS A 128 -35.74 -25.14 1.45
C HIS A 128 -35.26 -23.69 1.33
N PHE A 129 -36.13 -22.71 1.48
CA PHE A 129 -35.76 -21.30 1.45
C PHE A 129 -34.87 -20.94 2.65
N GLU A 130 -35.24 -21.39 3.86
CA GLU A 130 -34.44 -21.23 5.08
C GLU A 130 -33.05 -21.86 4.92
N MET A 131 -32.97 -23.10 4.41
CA MET A 131 -31.69 -23.78 4.16
C MET A 131 -30.84 -23.07 3.09
N LEU A 132 -31.46 -22.49 2.06
CA LEU A 132 -30.76 -21.73 1.02
C LEU A 132 -30.21 -20.40 1.58
N ASP A 133 -30.95 -19.76 2.47
CA ASP A 133 -30.53 -18.54 3.15
C ASP A 133 -29.38 -18.82 4.13
N GLU A 134 -29.47 -19.91 4.90
CA GLU A 134 -28.37 -20.42 5.73
C GLU A 134 -27.13 -20.74 4.90
N MET A 135 -27.29 -21.38 3.73
CA MET A 135 -26.17 -21.68 2.83
C MET A 135 -25.52 -20.41 2.27
N LYS A 136 -26.32 -19.38 1.94
CA LYS A 136 -25.82 -18.07 1.51
C LYS A 136 -25.07 -17.36 2.65
N LEU A 137 -25.60 -17.41 3.87
CA LEU A 137 -24.96 -16.86 5.06
C LEU A 137 -23.61 -17.55 5.31
N MET A 138 -23.57 -18.87 5.23
CA MET A 138 -22.35 -19.67 5.38
C MET A 138 -21.33 -19.36 4.28
N ASN A 139 -21.77 -19.16 3.05
CA ASN A 139 -20.89 -18.78 1.94
C ASN A 139 -20.31 -17.37 2.11
N ASN A 140 -21.11 -16.43 2.62
CA ASN A 140 -20.64 -15.09 2.99
C ASN A 140 -19.61 -15.14 4.13
N GLU A 141 -19.83 -15.97 5.16
CA GLU A 141 -18.85 -16.18 6.22
C GLU A 141 -17.56 -16.84 5.70
N LEU A 142 -17.67 -17.80 4.78
CA LEU A 142 -16.50 -18.42 4.13
C LEU A 142 -15.72 -17.39 3.32
N ASN A 143 -16.38 -16.50 2.59
CA ASN A 143 -15.73 -15.40 1.87
C ASN A 143 -15.03 -14.43 2.83
N GLN A 144 -15.67 -14.03 3.92
CA GLN A 144 -15.03 -13.19 4.95
C GLN A 144 -13.82 -13.87 5.60
N ARG A 145 -13.89 -15.19 5.83
CA ARG A 145 -12.75 -15.98 6.32
C ARG A 145 -11.64 -16.05 5.28
N SER A 146 -11.98 -16.23 4.00
CA SER A 146 -11.04 -16.20 2.88
C SER A 146 -10.31 -14.84 2.82
N ASP A 147 -11.03 -13.73 2.92
CA ASP A 147 -10.46 -12.39 2.96
C ASP A 147 -9.53 -12.20 4.17
N THR A 148 -9.92 -12.73 5.32
CA THR A 148 -9.11 -12.66 6.54
C THR A 148 -7.84 -13.51 6.42
N ILE A 149 -7.94 -14.69 5.81
CA ILE A 149 -6.78 -15.54 5.49
C ILE A 149 -5.85 -14.84 4.49
N SER A 150 -6.39 -14.18 3.47
CA SER A 150 -5.59 -13.37 2.53
C SER A 150 -4.85 -12.25 3.25
N ARG A 151 -5.52 -11.48 4.13
CA ARG A 151 -4.86 -10.46 4.95
C ARG A 151 -3.77 -11.04 5.86
N TYR A 152 -3.99 -12.21 6.45
CA TYR A 152 -2.95 -12.88 7.24
C TYR A 152 -1.80 -13.36 6.37
N LYS A 153 -2.05 -13.85 5.15
CA LYS A 153 -1.02 -14.23 4.19
C LYS A 153 -0.17 -13.02 3.79
N ASP A 154 -0.80 -11.87 3.54
CA ASP A 154 -0.11 -10.62 3.22
C ASP A 154 0.72 -10.11 4.41
N THR A 155 0.18 -10.21 5.63
CA THR A 155 0.91 -9.85 6.85
C THR A 155 2.11 -10.77 7.09
N ILE A 156 1.97 -12.08 6.82
CA ILE A 156 3.07 -13.05 6.91
C ILE A 156 4.13 -12.75 5.84
N ALA A 157 3.73 -12.38 4.63
CA ALA A 157 4.66 -11.98 3.57
C ALA A 157 5.43 -10.70 3.96
N ALA A 158 4.74 -9.68 4.47
CA ALA A 158 5.37 -8.44 4.96
C ALA A 158 6.36 -8.72 6.10
N ASN A 159 5.97 -9.53 7.09
CA ASN A 159 6.86 -9.92 8.18
C ASN A 159 8.07 -10.73 7.68
N LYS A 160 7.90 -11.56 6.65
CA LYS A 160 9.01 -12.32 6.03
C LYS A 160 10.00 -11.39 5.34
N ASP A 161 9.50 -10.35 4.65
CA ASP A 161 10.34 -9.35 4.00
C ASP A 161 11.08 -8.48 5.03
N GLU A 162 10.42 -8.14 6.15
CA GLU A 162 11.04 -7.39 7.26
C GLU A 162 12.13 -8.23 7.97
N ILE A 163 11.88 -9.53 8.21
CA ILE A 163 12.90 -10.46 8.72
C ILE A 163 14.08 -10.57 7.75
N LYS A 164 13.82 -10.61 6.44
CA LYS A 164 14.87 -10.67 5.42
C LYS A 164 15.71 -9.39 5.42
N LYS A 165 15.06 -8.22 5.51
CA LYS A 165 15.74 -6.92 5.64
C LYS A 165 16.64 -6.89 6.89
N HIS A 166 16.15 -7.35 8.04
CA HIS A 166 16.96 -7.44 9.25
C HIS A 166 18.10 -8.46 9.14
N LEU A 167 17.93 -9.54 8.39
CA LEU A 167 19.00 -10.50 8.10
C LEU A 167 20.09 -9.86 7.23
N ASP A 168 19.70 -9.14 6.17
CA ASP A 168 20.62 -8.43 5.27
C ASP A 168 21.35 -7.28 6.02
N GLU A 169 20.66 -6.56 6.90
CA GLU A 169 21.24 -5.56 7.80
C GLU A 169 22.26 -6.18 8.75
N LYS A 170 21.94 -7.35 9.32
CA LYS A 170 22.86 -8.08 10.20
C LYS A 170 24.08 -8.59 9.44
N GLU A 171 23.93 -9.09 8.23
CA GLU A 171 25.07 -9.50 7.38
C GLU A 171 25.97 -8.30 7.04
N CYS A 172 25.41 -7.11 6.80
CA CYS A 172 26.18 -5.89 6.59
C CYS A 172 26.95 -5.47 7.85
N GLN A 173 26.32 -5.56 9.02
CA GLN A 173 26.97 -5.31 10.31
C GLN A 173 28.07 -6.33 10.60
N ASP A 174 27.85 -7.62 10.31
CA ASP A 174 28.86 -8.66 10.47
C ASP A 174 30.06 -8.42 9.53
N LEU A 175 29.82 -7.99 8.29
CA LEU A 175 30.88 -7.55 7.37
C LEU A 175 31.66 -6.35 7.90
N GLU A 176 30.99 -5.35 8.47
CA GLU A 176 31.64 -4.20 9.08
C GLU A 176 32.46 -4.59 10.33
N ILE A 177 31.93 -5.47 11.18
CA ILE A 177 32.66 -6.04 12.32
C ILE A 177 33.89 -6.82 11.85
N THR A 178 33.82 -7.56 10.75
CA THR A 178 35.00 -8.25 10.20
C THR A 178 36.06 -7.28 9.70
N LYS A 179 35.68 -6.20 9.00
CA LYS A 179 36.62 -5.14 8.57
C LYS A 179 37.28 -4.46 9.77
N LEU A 180 36.50 -4.10 10.79
CA LEU A 180 37.03 -3.50 12.02
C LEU A 180 37.96 -4.46 12.78
N LYS A 181 37.69 -5.77 12.78
CA LYS A 181 38.59 -6.79 13.34
C LYS A 181 39.90 -6.89 12.56
N ASP A 182 39.85 -6.83 11.23
CA ASP A 182 41.04 -6.86 10.38
C ASP A 182 41.90 -5.60 10.54
N GLU A 183 41.25 -4.43 10.66
CA GLU A 183 41.92 -3.16 10.99
C GLU A 183 42.57 -3.20 12.38
N LEU A 184 41.87 -3.70 13.40
CA LEU A 184 42.43 -3.93 14.73
C LEU A 184 43.63 -4.86 14.70
N HIS A 185 43.55 -5.95 13.93
CA HIS A 185 44.66 -6.90 13.78
C HIS A 185 45.86 -6.26 13.06
N CYS A 186 45.61 -5.40 12.06
CA CYS A 186 46.67 -4.65 11.36
C CYS A 186 47.37 -3.66 12.30
N ILE A 187 46.61 -2.88 13.07
CA ILE A 187 47.13 -1.96 14.08
C ILE A 187 47.90 -2.72 15.17
N GLN A 188 47.39 -3.87 15.62
CA GLN A 188 48.06 -4.71 16.62
C GLN A 188 49.39 -5.26 16.10
N LYS A 189 49.45 -5.69 14.84
CA LYS A 189 50.70 -6.12 14.17
C LYS A 189 51.69 -4.96 14.03
N GLN A 190 51.20 -3.75 13.71
CA GLN A 190 52.02 -2.55 13.63
C GLN A 190 52.56 -2.12 15.00
N HIS A 191 51.76 -2.24 16.05
CA HIS A 191 52.19 -2.00 17.44
C HIS A 191 53.24 -3.01 17.89
N GLN A 192 53.09 -4.30 17.54
CA GLN A 192 54.12 -5.32 17.80
C GLN A 192 55.44 -5.00 17.10
N LEU A 193 55.39 -4.59 15.82
CA LEU A 193 56.58 -4.14 15.07
C LEU A 193 57.24 -2.91 15.71
N SER A 194 56.44 -1.93 16.13
CA SER A 194 56.95 -0.73 16.81
C SER A 194 57.57 -1.08 18.17
N THR A 195 56.97 -2.02 18.91
CA THR A 195 57.50 -2.52 20.19
C THR A 195 58.83 -3.26 20.01
N ILE A 196 58.97 -4.05 18.94
CA ILE A 196 60.25 -4.69 18.57
C ILE A 196 61.30 -3.62 18.23
N LYS A 197 60.93 -2.60 17.45
CA LYS A 197 61.81 -1.49 17.09
C LYS A 197 62.26 -0.68 18.31
N ILE A 198 61.37 -0.44 19.27
CA ILE A 198 61.72 0.23 20.54
C ILE A 198 62.71 -0.61 21.32
N LYS A 199 62.50 -1.93 21.42
CA LYS A 199 63.46 -2.84 22.06
C LYS A 199 64.81 -2.90 21.35
N GLU A 200 64.82 -2.82 20.02
CA GLU A 200 66.05 -2.72 19.23
C GLU A 200 66.77 -1.39 19.51
N MET A 201 66.06 -0.27 19.54
CA MET A 201 66.64 1.05 19.90
C MET A 201 67.11 1.10 21.36
N GLU A 202 66.41 0.46 22.30
CA GLU A 202 66.86 0.31 23.69
C GLU A 202 68.12 -0.56 23.80
N SER A 203 68.24 -1.58 22.94
CA SER A 203 69.43 -2.43 22.83
C SER A 203 70.61 -1.73 22.15
N GLU A 204 70.37 -0.75 21.27
CA GLU A 204 71.40 0.12 20.69
C GLU A 204 71.82 1.24 21.66
N LEU A 205 70.89 1.78 22.45
CA LEU A 205 71.17 2.78 23.49
C LEU A 205 71.97 2.20 24.65
N THR A 206 71.82 0.90 24.94
CA THR A 206 72.68 0.18 25.90
C THR A 206 74.07 -0.12 25.32
N ARG A 207 74.19 -0.40 24.01
CA ARG A 207 75.50 -0.52 23.34
C ARG A 207 76.30 0.79 23.28
N PHE A 208 75.62 1.94 23.30
CA PHE A 208 76.28 3.25 23.37
C PHE A 208 76.72 3.68 24.79
N LYS A 209 76.22 3.03 25.85
CA LYS A 209 76.57 3.35 27.24
C LYS A 209 77.83 2.66 27.78
N ASP A 210 78.38 1.67 27.06
CA ASP A 210 79.59 0.93 27.46
C ASP A 210 80.85 1.31 26.66
N GLY A 211 80.82 2.43 25.94
CA GLY A 211 81.88 2.89 25.04
C GLY A 211 82.68 4.10 25.52
N ASP A 212 82.97 4.22 26.83
CA ASP A 212 83.79 5.31 27.36
C ASP A 212 84.90 4.79 28.28
N ALA A 213 85.98 4.32 27.66
CA ALA A 213 87.24 4.04 28.34
C ALA A 213 88.46 4.19 27.40
N LEU A 214 89.23 5.25 27.66
CA LEU A 214 90.69 5.36 27.50
C LEU A 214 91.27 5.60 26.08
N SER A 215 91.80 6.80 25.85
CA SER A 215 93.24 6.96 25.56
C SER A 215 93.71 8.41 25.68
N THR A 216 94.44 8.70 26.76
CA THR A 216 95.31 9.87 26.94
C THR A 216 96.71 9.35 27.28
N SER A 217 97.73 9.78 26.53
CA SER A 217 99.10 9.78 27.05
C SER A 217 99.96 10.81 26.34
N THR A 218 100.63 11.59 27.18
CA THR A 218 101.63 12.61 26.90
C THR A 218 103.04 12.02 26.80
N VAL A 219 103.87 12.64 25.93
CA VAL A 219 105.29 13.05 26.11
C VAL A 219 106.39 12.02 26.45
N SER A 220 107.48 12.06 25.67
CA SER A 220 108.86 11.93 26.18
C SER A 220 109.84 12.90 25.48
N ARG A 221 110.90 13.25 26.21
CA ARG A 221 111.83 14.40 26.13
C ARG A 221 113.21 13.97 25.56
N VAL A 222 113.92 14.93 24.96
CA VAL A 222 115.41 15.11 24.98
C VAL A 222 116.27 14.21 24.08
N ASP A 223 116.87 14.75 23.01
CA ASP A 223 118.28 15.21 23.01
C ASP A 223 118.75 15.90 21.70
N ASP A 224 119.81 16.72 21.88
CA ASP A 224 120.85 17.12 20.92
C ASP A 224 120.74 18.42 20.10
N ILE A 225 121.03 19.51 20.81
CA ILE A 225 121.73 20.72 20.33
C ILE A 225 123.21 20.37 20.08
N ALA A 226 123.67 20.40 18.83
CA ALA A 226 125.08 20.62 18.51
C ALA A 226 125.28 21.19 17.10
N ARG A 227 125.99 22.34 17.05
CA ARG A 227 126.72 22.90 15.90
C ARG A 227 125.96 23.88 14.99
N LEU A 228 125.65 25.04 15.58
CA LEU A 228 125.82 26.33 14.91
C LEU A 228 127.02 27.06 15.54
N LYS A 229 128.18 26.97 14.89
CA LYS A 229 129.16 28.06 14.82
C LYS A 229 130.15 27.79 13.70
N ASP A 230 130.60 28.88 13.08
CA ASP A 230 131.65 29.00 12.07
C ASP A 230 131.14 28.94 10.62
N ILE A 231 130.45 30.02 10.30
CA ILE A 231 130.33 30.63 8.98
C ILE A 231 131.66 31.34 8.70
N GLU A 232 132.51 30.78 7.84
CA GLU A 232 133.33 31.49 6.85
C GLU A 232 134.28 30.50 6.16
N ASP A 233 133.95 30.20 4.90
CA ASP A 233 134.78 29.72 3.77
C ASP A 233 133.86 29.31 2.57
N THR A 234 132.58 29.69 2.65
CA THR A 234 131.87 30.70 1.83
C THR A 234 131.78 30.63 0.29
N PHE A 235 132.59 29.89 -0.48
CA PHE A 235 132.40 29.78 -1.95
C PHE A 235 132.21 28.35 -2.49
N GLU A 236 133.02 27.38 -2.07
CA GLU A 236 132.95 25.99 -2.57
C GLU A 236 131.64 25.27 -2.15
N VAL A 237 131.20 25.55 -0.93
CA VAL A 237 129.96 25.00 -0.36
C VAL A 237 128.72 25.59 -1.04
N ARG A 238 128.79 26.81 -1.57
CA ARG A 238 127.64 27.46 -2.20
C ARG A 238 127.28 26.81 -3.54
N TYR A 239 128.27 26.39 -4.33
CA TYR A 239 128.04 25.66 -5.60
C TYR A 239 127.50 24.25 -5.37
N ILE A 240 128.05 23.50 -4.41
CA ILE A 240 127.56 22.16 -4.06
C ILE A 240 126.18 22.22 -3.39
N LYS A 241 125.91 23.23 -2.54
CA LYS A 241 124.58 23.47 -1.98
C LYS A 241 123.59 23.90 -3.06
N LEU A 242 123.98 24.73 -4.03
CA LEU A 242 123.10 25.11 -5.15
C LEU A 242 122.78 23.90 -6.04
N LYS A 243 123.74 22.99 -6.29
CA LYS A 243 123.50 21.72 -6.98
C LYS A 243 122.61 20.77 -6.17
N LYS A 244 122.77 20.70 -4.84
CA LYS A 244 121.89 19.93 -3.94
C LYS A 244 120.50 20.54 -3.81
N VAL A 245 120.37 21.87 -3.85
CA VAL A 245 119.09 22.59 -3.86
C VAL A 245 118.42 22.43 -5.21
N ALA A 246 119.13 22.54 -6.33
CA ALA A 246 118.59 22.25 -7.66
C ALA A 246 118.19 20.76 -7.79
N ALA A 247 118.95 19.82 -7.21
CA ALA A 247 118.58 18.41 -7.17
C ALA A 247 117.40 18.14 -6.22
N LYS A 248 117.32 18.82 -5.07
CA LYS A 248 116.16 18.74 -4.16
C LYS A 248 114.92 19.38 -4.76
N LEU A 249 115.05 20.51 -5.46
CA LEU A 249 113.95 21.16 -6.17
C LEU A 249 113.52 20.36 -7.39
N LYS A 250 114.46 19.70 -8.10
CA LYS A 250 114.12 18.75 -9.17
C LYS A 250 113.43 17.51 -8.60
N LYS A 251 113.89 16.99 -7.45
CA LYS A 251 113.26 15.86 -6.76
C LYS A 251 111.88 16.23 -6.20
N GLN A 252 111.74 17.40 -5.59
CA GLN A 252 110.45 17.95 -5.14
C GLN A 252 109.52 18.26 -6.31
N ALA A 253 110.04 18.73 -7.46
CA ALA A 253 109.23 18.92 -8.65
C ALA A 253 108.79 17.58 -9.26
N THR A 254 109.65 16.56 -9.26
CA THR A 254 109.26 15.20 -9.68
C THR A 254 108.31 14.53 -8.70
N GLU A 255 108.47 14.74 -7.39
CA GLU A 255 107.57 14.24 -6.36
C GLU A 255 106.21 14.95 -6.45
N ALA A 256 106.17 16.29 -6.56
CA ALA A 256 104.95 17.05 -6.73
C ALA A 256 104.24 16.74 -8.05
N THR A 257 104.96 16.44 -9.13
CA THR A 257 104.32 16.00 -10.41
C THR A 257 103.78 14.58 -10.32
N LEU A 258 104.44 13.67 -9.60
CA LEU A 258 103.96 12.31 -9.38
C LEU A 258 102.75 12.29 -8.45
N GLU A 259 102.74 13.14 -7.42
CA GLU A 259 101.62 13.34 -6.50
C GLU A 259 100.42 13.96 -7.24
N LEU A 260 100.65 14.97 -8.10
CA LEU A 260 99.61 15.54 -8.98
C LEU A 260 99.04 14.52 -9.97
N GLU A 261 99.88 13.65 -10.54
CA GLU A 261 99.42 12.61 -11.47
C GLU A 261 98.63 11.51 -10.75
N SER A 262 99.02 11.16 -9.51
CA SER A 262 98.26 10.25 -8.65
C SER A 262 96.91 10.82 -8.23
N GLU A 263 96.85 12.13 -7.94
CA GLU A 263 95.61 12.81 -7.58
C GLU A 263 94.69 12.94 -8.81
N LYS A 264 95.24 13.19 -10.01
CA LYS A 264 94.48 13.15 -11.27
C LYS A 264 93.89 11.77 -11.54
N GLN A 265 94.64 10.68 -11.32
CA GLN A 265 94.11 9.32 -11.46
C GLN A 265 93.01 9.03 -10.44
N LYS A 266 93.17 9.49 -9.20
CA LYS A 266 92.16 9.34 -8.14
C LYS A 266 90.88 10.11 -8.47
N VAL A 267 90.98 11.37 -8.89
CA VAL A 267 89.84 12.17 -9.36
C VAL A 267 89.20 11.55 -10.61
N SER A 268 89.99 10.94 -11.50
CA SER A 268 89.45 10.22 -12.67
C SER A 268 88.67 8.96 -12.28
N LEU A 269 89.14 8.21 -11.27
CA LEU A 269 88.45 7.04 -10.72
C LEU A 269 87.17 7.45 -9.98
N GLU A 270 87.22 8.48 -9.15
CA GLU A 270 86.04 9.04 -8.47
C GLU A 270 85.00 9.56 -9.47
N LYS A 271 85.45 10.21 -10.55
CA LYS A 271 84.57 10.64 -11.65
C LYS A 271 83.93 9.46 -12.37
N ALA A 272 84.67 8.37 -12.59
CA ALA A 272 84.14 7.15 -13.18
C ALA A 272 83.12 6.44 -12.25
N GLU A 273 83.40 6.36 -10.94
CA GLU A 273 82.46 5.82 -9.95
C GLU A 273 81.20 6.67 -9.81
N LEU A 274 81.32 7.99 -9.81
CA LEU A 274 80.15 8.90 -9.80
C LEU A 274 79.33 8.76 -11.07
N MET A 275 79.97 8.58 -12.23
CA MET A 275 79.28 8.33 -13.50
C MET A 275 78.57 6.96 -13.51
N ALA A 276 79.16 5.93 -12.90
CA ALA A 276 78.54 4.62 -12.70
C ALA A 276 77.33 4.69 -11.74
N LYS A 277 77.44 5.42 -10.63
CA LYS A 277 76.31 5.66 -9.72
C LYS A 277 75.19 6.46 -10.38
N LEU A 278 75.53 7.46 -11.21
CA LEU A 278 74.55 8.25 -11.95
C LEU A 278 73.79 7.41 -12.96
N THR A 279 74.48 6.53 -13.69
CA THR A 279 73.84 5.60 -14.63
C THR A 279 72.96 4.57 -13.92
N GLN A 280 73.39 4.06 -12.77
CA GLN A 280 72.59 3.18 -11.92
C GLN A 280 71.32 3.87 -11.39
N LEU A 281 71.44 5.11 -10.87
CA LEU A 281 70.30 5.93 -10.42
C LEU A 281 69.31 6.22 -11.55
N THR A 282 69.83 6.47 -12.75
CA THR A 282 69.00 6.68 -13.95
C THR A 282 68.26 5.40 -14.35
N ALA A 283 68.89 4.24 -14.24
CA ALA A 283 68.25 2.95 -14.51
C ALA A 283 67.19 2.60 -13.45
N THR A 284 67.45 2.85 -12.17
CA THR A 284 66.44 2.69 -11.11
C THR A 284 65.27 3.64 -11.30
N ALA A 285 65.51 4.89 -11.68
CA ALA A 285 64.44 5.86 -11.96
C ALA A 285 63.54 5.40 -13.12
N LYS A 286 64.13 4.86 -14.20
CA LYS A 286 63.36 4.26 -15.31
C LYS A 286 62.56 3.04 -14.87
N THR A 287 63.11 2.20 -14.01
CA THR A 287 62.41 1.02 -13.49
C THR A 287 61.23 1.42 -12.60
N THR A 288 61.41 2.42 -11.73
CA THR A 288 60.31 3.01 -10.94
C THR A 288 59.24 3.63 -11.82
N GLN A 289 59.63 4.32 -12.91
CA GLN A 289 58.69 4.88 -13.88
C GLN A 289 57.87 3.79 -14.59
N THR A 290 58.50 2.68 -14.99
CA THR A 290 57.75 1.55 -15.58
C THR A 290 56.83 0.88 -14.57
N VAL A 291 57.23 0.74 -13.31
CA VAL A 291 56.37 0.20 -12.25
C VAL A 291 55.18 1.12 -11.98
N GLN A 292 55.38 2.44 -12.00
CA GLN A 292 54.30 3.41 -11.87
C GLN A 292 53.30 3.30 -13.02
N GLN A 293 53.77 3.16 -14.26
CA GLN A 293 52.92 2.99 -15.43
C GLN A 293 52.10 1.68 -15.37
N GLU A 294 52.69 0.59 -14.90
CA GLU A 294 51.98 -0.67 -14.69
C GLU A 294 50.97 -0.56 -13.54
N TYR A 295 51.27 0.22 -12.49
CA TYR A 295 50.32 0.53 -11.41
C TYR A 295 49.11 1.31 -11.92
N ASP A 296 49.33 2.37 -12.70
CA ASP A 296 48.27 3.19 -13.27
C ASP A 296 47.41 2.34 -14.23
N ARG A 297 48.05 1.50 -15.05
CA ARG A 297 47.37 0.55 -15.94
C ARG A 297 46.52 -0.47 -15.17
N LEU A 298 47.08 -1.09 -14.12
CA LEU A 298 46.34 -2.05 -13.29
C LEU A 298 45.19 -1.38 -12.55
N TYR A 299 45.33 -0.10 -12.20
CA TYR A 299 44.26 0.68 -11.59
C TYR A 299 43.11 0.94 -12.58
N ASP A 300 43.44 1.31 -13.83
CA ASP A 300 42.46 1.48 -14.90
C ASP A 300 41.75 0.16 -15.25
N GLU A 301 42.49 -0.96 -15.28
CA GLU A 301 41.92 -2.30 -15.49
C GLU A 301 41.01 -2.72 -14.33
N LEU A 302 41.39 -2.44 -13.08
CA LEU A 302 40.57 -2.68 -11.89
C LEU A 302 39.28 -1.85 -11.91
N GLU A 303 39.35 -0.58 -12.31
CA GLU A 303 38.18 0.30 -12.37
C GLU A 303 37.24 -0.14 -13.50
N LYS A 304 37.78 -0.63 -14.62
CA LYS A 304 37.01 -1.24 -15.69
C LYS A 304 36.33 -2.53 -15.24
N GLU A 305 37.04 -3.43 -14.56
CA GLU A 305 36.44 -4.65 -14.01
C GLU A 305 35.35 -4.35 -12.97
N LYS A 306 35.53 -3.33 -12.12
CA LYS A 306 34.48 -2.89 -11.18
C LYS A 306 33.24 -2.38 -11.92
N LYS A 307 33.41 -1.62 -13.00
CA LYS A 307 32.31 -1.14 -13.82
C LYS A 307 31.57 -2.32 -14.48
N ASP A 308 32.30 -3.23 -15.10
CA ASP A 308 31.74 -4.42 -15.73
C ASP A 308 31.02 -5.31 -14.70
N ALA A 309 31.57 -5.47 -13.48
CA ALA A 309 30.94 -6.19 -12.39
C ALA A 309 29.65 -5.51 -11.89
N ASN A 310 29.62 -4.17 -11.87
CA ASN A 310 28.42 -3.41 -11.48
C ASN A 310 27.33 -3.49 -12.56
N ASP A 311 27.71 -3.41 -13.83
CA ASP A 311 26.80 -3.58 -14.96
C ASP A 311 26.21 -5.00 -15.00
N LEU A 312 27.03 -6.03 -14.76
CA LEU A 312 26.57 -7.41 -14.59
C LEU A 312 25.66 -7.59 -13.37
N ARG A 313 25.95 -6.91 -12.24
CA ARG A 313 25.10 -6.93 -11.05
C ARG A 313 23.75 -6.29 -11.33
N LYS A 314 23.72 -5.17 -12.05
CA LYS A 314 22.49 -4.50 -12.47
C LYS A 314 21.67 -5.40 -13.40
N ALA A 315 22.31 -6.01 -14.40
CA ALA A 315 21.64 -6.97 -15.28
C ALA A 315 21.09 -8.19 -14.51
N ALA A 316 21.80 -8.68 -13.48
CA ALA A 316 21.31 -9.76 -12.63
C ALA A 316 20.09 -9.35 -11.79
N VAL A 317 20.03 -8.10 -11.31
CA VAL A 317 18.87 -7.54 -10.60
C VAL A 317 17.68 -7.41 -11.56
N ASP A 318 17.88 -6.85 -12.75
CA ASP A 318 16.83 -6.69 -13.76
C ASP A 318 16.25 -8.06 -14.20
N ILE A 319 17.12 -9.06 -14.39
CA ILE A 319 16.70 -10.44 -14.66
C ILE A 319 15.92 -11.01 -13.48
N LYS A 320 16.34 -10.74 -12.24
CA LYS A 320 15.63 -11.22 -11.04
C LYS A 320 14.25 -10.60 -10.89
N GLU A 321 14.11 -9.31 -11.15
CA GLU A 321 12.83 -8.61 -11.18
C GLU A 321 11.90 -9.19 -12.27
N SER A 322 12.44 -9.48 -13.45
CA SER A 322 11.69 -10.15 -14.52
C SER A 322 11.25 -11.58 -14.16
N GLU A 323 12.10 -12.33 -13.43
CA GLU A 323 11.77 -13.68 -12.93
C GLU A 323 10.64 -13.64 -11.91
N VAL A 324 10.66 -12.66 -11.00
CA VAL A 324 9.59 -12.45 -10.01
C VAL A 324 8.28 -12.07 -10.70
N SER A 325 8.33 -11.15 -11.67
CA SER A 325 7.18 -10.78 -12.51
C SER A 325 6.56 -11.99 -13.24
N LEU A 326 7.40 -12.85 -13.83
CA LEU A 326 6.93 -14.07 -14.50
C LEU A 326 6.36 -15.10 -13.52
N LYS A 327 6.91 -15.22 -12.30
CA LYS A 327 6.36 -16.08 -11.25
C LYS A 327 4.98 -15.63 -10.77
N VAL A 328 4.80 -14.32 -10.57
CA VAL A 328 3.49 -13.77 -10.20
C VAL A 328 2.46 -14.06 -11.29
N LYS A 329 2.81 -13.84 -12.57
CA LYS A 329 1.93 -14.17 -13.70
C LYS A 329 1.63 -15.67 -13.83
N LEU A 330 2.58 -16.54 -13.45
CA LEU A 330 2.38 -17.99 -13.43
C LEU A 330 1.39 -18.38 -12.31
N GLU A 331 1.55 -17.84 -11.10
CA GLU A 331 0.63 -18.08 -9.98
C GLU A 331 -0.78 -17.52 -10.27
N GLU A 332 -0.89 -16.35 -10.91
CA GLU A 332 -2.16 -15.80 -11.39
C GLU A 332 -2.83 -16.71 -12.44
N ALA A 333 -2.06 -17.27 -13.38
CA ALA A 333 -2.58 -18.20 -14.36
C ALA A 333 -3.01 -19.54 -13.72
N GLU A 334 -2.26 -20.05 -12.73
CA GLU A 334 -2.60 -21.26 -11.99
C GLU A 334 -3.89 -21.11 -11.18
N THR A 335 -4.04 -19.99 -10.47
CA THR A 335 -5.27 -19.67 -9.74
C THR A 335 -6.47 -19.48 -10.67
N ALA A 336 -6.30 -18.84 -11.82
CA ALA A 336 -7.34 -18.72 -12.85
C ALA A 336 -7.75 -20.09 -13.41
N ILE A 337 -6.79 -20.99 -13.67
CA ILE A 337 -7.08 -22.37 -14.10
C ILE A 337 -7.86 -23.14 -13.02
N GLU A 338 -7.53 -22.94 -11.75
CA GLU A 338 -8.21 -23.61 -10.64
C GLU A 338 -9.66 -23.11 -10.46
N VAL A 339 -9.90 -21.80 -10.61
CA VAL A 339 -11.25 -21.23 -10.66
C VAL A 339 -12.04 -21.77 -11.86
N LEU A 340 -11.45 -21.79 -13.05
CA LEU A 340 -12.09 -22.35 -14.26
C LEU A 340 -12.40 -23.84 -14.11
N LYS A 341 -11.59 -24.61 -13.37
CA LYS A 341 -11.89 -26.02 -13.05
C LYS A 341 -13.09 -26.15 -12.11
N ILE A 342 -13.20 -25.28 -11.11
CA ILE A 342 -14.36 -25.25 -10.20
C ILE A 342 -15.62 -24.89 -11.00
N ASP A 343 -15.56 -23.88 -11.85
CA ASP A 343 -16.67 -23.47 -12.71
C ASP A 343 -17.07 -24.57 -13.69
N LEU A 344 -16.10 -25.24 -14.32
CA LEU A 344 -16.36 -26.38 -15.21
C LEU A 344 -17.06 -27.51 -14.45
N ASN A 345 -16.62 -27.84 -13.23
CA ASN A 345 -17.26 -28.86 -12.40
C ASN A 345 -18.69 -28.46 -11.98
N ASN A 346 -18.93 -27.18 -11.70
CA ASN A 346 -20.26 -26.66 -11.40
C ASN A 346 -21.18 -26.75 -12.63
N VAL A 347 -20.71 -26.34 -13.81
CA VAL A 347 -21.46 -26.46 -15.07
C VAL A 347 -21.73 -27.92 -15.43
N ILE A 348 -20.79 -28.84 -15.17
CA ILE A 348 -21.01 -30.28 -15.35
C ILE A 348 -22.12 -30.77 -14.40
N ARG A 349 -22.08 -30.38 -13.11
CA ARG A 349 -23.11 -30.76 -12.13
C ARG A 349 -24.49 -30.20 -12.48
N GLU A 350 -24.55 -28.96 -12.98
CA GLU A 350 -25.78 -28.36 -13.47
C GLU A 350 -26.31 -29.07 -14.72
N LYS A 351 -25.43 -29.41 -15.67
CA LYS A 351 -25.76 -30.20 -16.85
C LYS A 351 -26.30 -31.57 -16.45
N GLU A 352 -25.68 -32.26 -15.50
CA GLU A 352 -26.14 -33.54 -14.97
C GLU A 352 -27.52 -33.41 -14.30
N GLY A 353 -27.71 -32.36 -13.49
CA GLY A 353 -28.99 -32.04 -12.87
C GLY A 353 -30.10 -31.74 -13.89
N LEU A 354 -29.81 -30.98 -14.94
CA LEU A 354 -30.73 -30.72 -16.04
C LEU A 354 -31.01 -31.97 -16.86
N THR A 355 -30.00 -32.81 -17.10
CA THR A 355 -30.17 -34.09 -17.82
C THR A 355 -31.07 -35.04 -17.02
N SER A 356 -30.89 -35.13 -15.69
CA SER A 356 -31.78 -35.88 -14.81
C SER A 356 -33.21 -35.35 -14.86
N LYS A 357 -33.40 -34.02 -14.81
CA LYS A 357 -34.72 -33.40 -14.94
C LYS A 357 -35.36 -33.66 -16.30
N LEU A 358 -34.58 -33.61 -17.38
CA LEU A 358 -35.04 -33.95 -18.73
C LEU A 358 -35.53 -35.39 -18.79
N VAL A 359 -34.76 -36.36 -18.28
CA VAL A 359 -35.17 -37.78 -18.23
C VAL A 359 -36.45 -37.97 -17.41
N THR A 360 -36.58 -37.30 -16.26
CA THR A 360 -37.83 -37.36 -15.48
C THR A 360 -39.02 -36.80 -16.25
N LYS A 361 -38.84 -35.67 -16.97
CA LYS A 361 -39.90 -35.07 -17.78
C LYS A 361 -40.21 -35.89 -19.02
N GLU A 362 -39.23 -36.54 -19.65
CA GLU A 362 -39.44 -37.48 -20.74
C GLU A 362 -40.26 -38.69 -20.28
N ASN A 363 -39.96 -39.24 -19.09
CA ASN A 363 -40.73 -40.33 -18.49
C ASN A 363 -42.17 -39.89 -18.15
N GLU A 364 -42.37 -38.72 -17.54
CA GLU A 364 -43.70 -38.15 -17.30
C GLU A 364 -44.49 -37.96 -18.60
N LEU A 365 -43.83 -37.47 -19.67
CA LEU A 365 -44.45 -37.26 -20.97
C LEU A 365 -44.82 -38.60 -21.64
N GLU A 366 -44.04 -39.66 -21.42
CA GLU A 366 -44.38 -41.02 -21.87
C GLU A 366 -45.60 -41.59 -21.13
N ILE A 367 -45.70 -41.34 -19.82
CA ILE A 367 -46.86 -41.71 -19.00
C ILE A 367 -48.11 -40.98 -19.51
N ILE A 368 -48.04 -39.66 -19.67
CA ILE A 368 -49.16 -38.85 -20.18
C ILE A 368 -49.55 -39.27 -21.61
N LYS A 369 -48.61 -39.67 -22.46
CA LYS A 369 -48.92 -40.22 -23.80
C LYS A 369 -49.69 -41.54 -23.71
N LYS A 370 -49.34 -42.42 -22.78
CA LYS A 370 -50.06 -43.69 -22.55
C LYS A 370 -51.46 -43.43 -21.96
N GLU A 371 -51.59 -42.48 -21.04
CA GLU A 371 -52.88 -42.05 -20.48
C GLU A 371 -53.78 -41.43 -21.55
N LYS A 372 -53.25 -40.51 -22.37
CA LYS A 372 -54.00 -39.91 -23.48
C LYS A 372 -54.48 -40.94 -24.49
N ALA A 373 -53.66 -41.95 -24.80
CA ALA A 373 -54.05 -43.04 -25.70
C ALA A 373 -55.16 -43.90 -25.09
N ALA A 374 -55.11 -44.18 -23.79
CA ALA A 374 -56.16 -44.90 -23.07
C ALA A 374 -57.47 -44.09 -23.02
N GLU A 375 -57.39 -42.79 -22.74
CA GLU A 375 -58.54 -41.89 -22.70
C GLU A 375 -59.21 -41.75 -24.07
N GLU A 376 -58.42 -41.73 -25.16
CA GLU A 376 -58.95 -41.71 -26.52
C GLU A 376 -59.68 -43.01 -26.90
N MET A 377 -59.22 -44.16 -26.40
CA MET A 377 -59.91 -45.45 -26.57
C MET A 377 -61.23 -45.49 -25.79
N ILE A 378 -61.24 -45.03 -24.53
CA ILE A 378 -62.46 -44.91 -23.72
C ILE A 378 -63.45 -43.95 -24.38
N ARG A 379 -62.98 -42.82 -24.92
CA ARG A 379 -63.84 -41.86 -25.63
C ARG A 379 -64.43 -42.45 -26.91
N LYS A 380 -63.69 -43.27 -27.65
CA LYS A 380 -64.20 -44.01 -28.83
C LYS A 380 -65.25 -45.06 -28.45
N GLU A 381 -65.12 -45.67 -27.29
CA GLU A 381 -66.08 -46.66 -26.80
C GLU A 381 -67.35 -45.98 -26.28
N LYS A 382 -67.22 -44.90 -25.50
CA LYS A 382 -68.35 -44.08 -25.05
C LYS A 382 -69.09 -43.40 -26.20
N THR A 383 -68.40 -42.96 -27.25
CA THR A 383 -69.09 -42.43 -28.45
C THR A 383 -69.85 -43.51 -29.22
N LYS A 384 -69.36 -44.76 -29.26
CA LYS A 384 -70.14 -45.89 -29.81
C LYS A 384 -71.36 -46.22 -28.96
N GLU A 385 -71.23 -46.23 -27.63
CA GLU A 385 -72.37 -46.43 -26.71
C GLU A 385 -73.40 -45.31 -26.86
N ILE A 386 -72.98 -44.04 -26.93
CA ILE A 386 -73.88 -42.89 -27.16
C ILE A 386 -74.58 -43.00 -28.51
N ASN A 387 -73.88 -43.44 -29.57
CA ASN A 387 -74.49 -43.64 -30.88
C ASN A 387 -75.52 -44.79 -30.86
N GLN A 388 -75.22 -45.90 -30.18
CA GLN A 388 -76.19 -47.00 -30.04
C GLN A 388 -77.41 -46.61 -29.20
N ILE A 389 -77.22 -45.81 -28.14
CA ILE A 389 -78.31 -45.31 -27.32
C ILE A 389 -79.14 -44.28 -28.09
N SER A 390 -78.52 -43.42 -28.90
CA SER A 390 -79.26 -42.44 -29.72
C SER A 390 -80.05 -43.11 -30.83
N GLU A 391 -79.55 -44.21 -31.41
CA GLU A 391 -80.26 -45.02 -32.40
C GLU A 391 -81.45 -45.75 -31.77
N LYS A 392 -81.26 -46.39 -30.60
CA LYS A 392 -82.36 -46.99 -29.82
C LYS A 392 -83.39 -45.96 -29.36
N LEU A 393 -82.96 -44.75 -28.99
CA LEU A 393 -83.86 -43.65 -28.62
C LEU A 393 -84.68 -43.19 -29.81
N LYS A 394 -84.09 -43.16 -31.01
CA LYS A 394 -84.80 -42.81 -32.25
C LYS A 394 -85.82 -43.87 -32.64
N GLU A 395 -85.48 -45.15 -32.51
CA GLU A 395 -86.42 -46.26 -32.70
C GLU A 395 -87.58 -46.20 -31.70
N GLU A 396 -87.30 -45.92 -30.42
CA GLU A 396 -88.35 -45.72 -29.41
C GLU A 396 -89.17 -44.45 -29.62
N GLN A 397 -88.58 -43.38 -30.16
CA GLN A 397 -89.32 -42.18 -30.56
C GLN A 397 -90.27 -42.44 -31.73
N GLU A 398 -89.86 -43.24 -32.72
CA GLU A 398 -90.72 -43.64 -33.84
C GLU A 398 -91.86 -44.58 -33.39
N LYS A 399 -91.58 -45.52 -32.47
CA LYS A 399 -92.61 -46.33 -31.82
C LYS A 399 -93.56 -45.50 -30.98
N ASN A 400 -93.06 -44.54 -30.19
CA ASN A 400 -93.90 -43.62 -29.43
C ASN A 400 -94.74 -42.71 -30.32
N ALA A 401 -94.23 -42.27 -31.48
CA ALA A 401 -95.02 -41.51 -32.45
C ALA A 401 -96.15 -42.34 -33.07
N ALA A 402 -95.91 -43.64 -33.34
CA ALA A 402 -96.94 -44.56 -33.81
C ALA A 402 -97.98 -44.88 -32.72
N LEU A 403 -97.55 -45.03 -31.46
CA LEU A 403 -98.43 -45.21 -30.31
C LEU A 403 -99.24 -43.95 -30.01
N LEU A 404 -98.67 -42.75 -30.13
CA LEU A 404 -99.37 -41.47 -30.00
C LEU A 404 -100.50 -41.32 -31.02
N LYS A 405 -100.30 -41.79 -32.26
CA LYS A 405 -101.33 -41.78 -33.29
C LYS A 405 -102.50 -42.74 -32.99
N ASN A 406 -102.21 -43.89 -32.37
CA ASN A 406 -103.21 -44.84 -31.90
C ASN A 406 -103.89 -44.39 -30.59
N LEU A 407 -103.16 -43.67 -29.74
CA LEU A 407 -103.64 -43.11 -28.48
C LEU A 407 -104.54 -41.91 -28.73
N GLU A 408 -104.26 -41.05 -29.72
CA GLU A 408 -105.15 -39.93 -30.10
C GLU A 408 -106.52 -40.42 -30.64
N ALA A 409 -106.55 -41.58 -31.32
CA ALA A 409 -107.80 -42.25 -31.73
C ALA A 409 -108.59 -42.82 -30.53
N ALA A 410 -107.90 -43.37 -29.53
CA ALA A 410 -108.52 -43.81 -28.27
C ALA A 410 -108.92 -42.64 -27.34
N ARG A 411 -108.24 -41.49 -27.45
CA ARG A 411 -108.46 -40.28 -26.65
C ARG A 411 -109.78 -39.56 -26.98
N ILE A 412 -110.28 -39.70 -28.21
CA ILE A 412 -111.60 -39.18 -28.60
C ILE A 412 -112.72 -40.02 -27.95
N GLU A 413 -112.50 -41.33 -27.76
CA GLU A 413 -113.47 -42.25 -27.14
C GLU A 413 -113.46 -42.17 -25.59
N ALA A 414 -112.32 -41.82 -24.99
CA ALA A 414 -112.13 -41.76 -23.53
C ALA A 414 -112.53 -40.44 -22.86
N LYS A 415 -112.78 -39.34 -23.60
CA LYS A 415 -113.19 -38.03 -23.04
C LYS A 415 -114.59 -38.00 -22.39
N LYS A 416 -115.20 -39.15 -22.12
CA LYS A 416 -116.51 -39.30 -21.45
C LYS A 416 -116.46 -39.60 -19.94
N GLN A 417 -115.29 -39.69 -19.28
CA GLN A 417 -115.24 -40.01 -17.85
C GLN A 417 -114.20 -39.18 -17.04
N SER A 418 -114.73 -38.25 -16.24
CA SER A 418 -114.32 -37.63 -14.95
C SER A 418 -112.87 -37.61 -14.36
N VAL A 419 -111.82 -38.14 -15.00
CA VAL A 419 -110.44 -38.19 -14.42
C VAL A 419 -109.55 -36.99 -14.81
N LEU A 420 -109.93 -36.25 -15.86
CA LEU A 420 -109.15 -35.14 -16.44
C LEU A 420 -108.92 -33.97 -15.49
N THR A 421 -109.84 -33.71 -14.55
CA THR A 421 -109.72 -32.56 -13.64
C THR A 421 -108.61 -32.76 -12.60
N LEU A 422 -108.27 -34.01 -12.25
CA LEU A 422 -107.15 -34.32 -11.35
C LEU A 422 -105.81 -34.28 -12.10
N GLU A 423 -105.77 -34.74 -13.35
CA GLU A 423 -104.55 -34.67 -14.16
C GLU A 423 -104.15 -33.23 -14.49
N ILE A 424 -105.12 -32.34 -14.75
CA ILE A 424 -104.85 -30.89 -14.93
C ILE A 424 -104.22 -30.30 -13.66
N GLN A 425 -104.72 -30.69 -12.48
CA GLN A 425 -104.18 -30.22 -11.21
C GLN A 425 -102.74 -30.71 -10.97
N ASP A 426 -102.41 -31.94 -11.37
CA ASP A 426 -101.05 -32.48 -11.28
C ASP A 426 -100.09 -31.78 -12.27
N TYR A 427 -100.55 -31.45 -13.49
CA TYR A 427 -99.77 -30.65 -14.44
C TYR A 427 -99.57 -29.21 -13.98
N GLU A 428 -100.59 -28.58 -13.38
CA GLU A 428 -100.47 -27.23 -12.80
C GLU A 428 -99.48 -27.21 -11.64
N LYS A 429 -99.47 -28.26 -10.81
CA LYS A 429 -98.49 -28.41 -9.73
C LYS A 429 -97.08 -28.62 -10.27
N SER A 430 -96.89 -29.47 -11.28
CA SER A 430 -95.58 -29.68 -11.92
C SER A 430 -95.07 -28.41 -12.61
N LEU A 431 -95.94 -27.63 -13.25
CA LEU A 431 -95.59 -26.33 -13.82
C LEU A 431 -95.20 -25.31 -12.74
N ALA A 432 -95.88 -25.33 -11.59
CA ALA A 432 -95.52 -24.50 -10.45
C ALA A 432 -94.16 -24.91 -9.86
N ASP A 433 -93.88 -26.20 -9.74
CA ASP A 433 -92.60 -26.72 -9.27
C ASP A 433 -91.45 -26.38 -10.24
N MET A 434 -91.65 -26.54 -11.55
CA MET A 434 -90.68 -26.12 -12.57
C MET A 434 -90.48 -24.61 -12.59
N LYS A 435 -91.52 -23.82 -12.37
CA LYS A 435 -91.42 -22.37 -12.24
C LYS A 435 -90.63 -21.97 -10.98
N ASN A 436 -90.87 -22.66 -9.87
CA ASN A 436 -90.13 -22.46 -8.63
C ASN A 436 -88.65 -22.85 -8.79
N GLN A 437 -88.37 -23.96 -9.47
CA GLN A 437 -87.01 -24.38 -9.80
C GLN A 437 -86.33 -23.37 -10.75
N LEU A 438 -87.05 -22.86 -11.74
CA LEU A 438 -86.55 -21.81 -12.62
C LEU A 438 -86.27 -20.50 -11.86
N THR A 439 -87.09 -20.14 -10.87
CA THR A 439 -86.81 -18.98 -10.02
C THR A 439 -85.63 -19.21 -9.09
N ALA A 440 -85.47 -20.42 -8.55
CA ALA A 440 -84.34 -20.79 -7.71
C ALA A 440 -83.02 -20.76 -8.51
N GLU A 441 -83.02 -21.33 -9.72
CA GLU A 441 -81.88 -21.24 -10.63
C GLU A 441 -81.58 -19.79 -11.06
N LYS A 442 -82.61 -18.96 -11.32
CA LYS A 442 -82.39 -17.53 -11.58
C LYS A 442 -81.75 -16.81 -10.39
N THR A 443 -82.17 -17.12 -9.16
CA THR A 443 -81.53 -16.55 -7.97
C THR A 443 -80.10 -17.06 -7.78
N HIS A 444 -79.83 -18.32 -8.14
CA HIS A 444 -78.48 -18.87 -8.09
C HIS A 444 -77.56 -18.24 -9.14
N VAL A 445 -78.02 -18.11 -10.39
CA VAL A 445 -77.30 -17.38 -11.44
C VAL A 445 -77.04 -15.93 -11.03
N SER A 446 -78.03 -15.24 -10.45
CA SER A 446 -77.84 -13.86 -9.95
C SER A 446 -76.82 -13.79 -8.81
N SER A 447 -76.73 -14.81 -7.94
CA SER A 447 -75.71 -14.89 -6.89
C SER A 447 -74.31 -15.12 -7.46
N LEU A 448 -74.17 -15.98 -8.48
CA LEU A 448 -72.90 -16.22 -9.16
C LEU A 448 -72.46 -14.99 -9.98
N GLU A 449 -73.38 -14.28 -10.62
CA GLU A 449 -73.09 -13.00 -11.29
C GLU A 449 -72.59 -11.94 -10.30
N ALA A 450 -73.17 -11.87 -9.10
CA ALA A 450 -72.69 -10.99 -8.03
C ALA A 450 -71.29 -11.39 -7.54
N GLU A 451 -71.01 -12.69 -7.38
CA GLU A 451 -69.67 -13.19 -7.01
C GLU A 451 -68.62 -12.91 -8.11
N VAL A 452 -68.98 -13.09 -9.38
CA VAL A 452 -68.11 -12.72 -10.51
C VAL A 452 -67.82 -11.22 -10.49
N SER A 453 -68.81 -10.38 -10.15
CA SER A 453 -68.60 -8.94 -10.00
C SER A 453 -67.63 -8.61 -8.86
N THR A 454 -67.78 -9.23 -7.68
CA THR A 454 -66.87 -8.96 -6.56
C THR A 454 -65.44 -9.46 -6.85
N LEU A 455 -65.29 -10.61 -7.51
CA LEU A 455 -63.98 -11.10 -7.97
C LEU A 455 -63.35 -10.18 -9.02
N GLN A 456 -64.17 -9.57 -9.90
CA GLN A 456 -63.71 -8.57 -10.87
C GLN A 456 -63.19 -7.31 -10.16
N ASP A 457 -63.85 -6.85 -9.11
CA ASP A 457 -63.44 -5.70 -8.29
C ASP A 457 -62.17 -5.99 -7.46
N ILE A 458 -62.03 -7.22 -6.94
CA ILE A 458 -60.81 -7.65 -6.26
C ILE A 458 -59.65 -7.69 -7.28
N ARG A 459 -59.88 -8.23 -8.49
CA ARG A 459 -58.87 -8.26 -9.54
C ARG A 459 -58.42 -6.85 -9.95
N SER A 460 -59.35 -5.90 -10.10
CA SER A 460 -58.98 -4.52 -10.44
C SER A 460 -58.18 -3.86 -9.32
N SER A 461 -58.54 -4.07 -8.05
CA SER A 461 -57.77 -3.58 -6.90
C SER A 461 -56.35 -4.19 -6.83
N LEU A 462 -56.21 -5.49 -7.08
CA LEU A 462 -54.90 -6.15 -7.12
C LEU A 462 -54.03 -5.64 -8.27
N LEU A 463 -54.61 -5.41 -9.45
CA LEU A 463 -53.89 -4.81 -10.58
C LEU A 463 -53.42 -3.39 -10.27
N GLU A 464 -54.21 -2.59 -9.55
CA GLU A 464 -53.80 -1.26 -9.11
C GLU A 464 -52.68 -1.31 -8.06
N GLN A 465 -52.72 -2.27 -7.13
CA GLN A 465 -51.63 -2.50 -6.18
C GLN A 465 -50.33 -2.92 -6.87
N ILE A 466 -50.39 -3.81 -7.87
CA ILE A 466 -49.23 -4.19 -8.67
C ILE A 466 -48.64 -2.96 -9.36
N LYS A 467 -49.49 -2.13 -9.98
CA LYS A 467 -49.05 -0.90 -10.65
C LYS A 467 -48.36 0.07 -9.68
N LEU A 468 -48.89 0.26 -8.48
CA LEU A 468 -48.26 1.11 -7.46
C LEU A 468 -46.90 0.55 -6.99
N ILE A 469 -46.75 -0.77 -6.91
CA ILE A 469 -45.47 -1.41 -6.58
C ILE A 469 -44.46 -1.24 -7.72
N GLU A 470 -44.89 -1.39 -8.97
CA GLU A 470 -44.07 -1.15 -10.16
C GLU A 470 -43.59 0.31 -10.22
N GLU A 471 -44.48 1.29 -10.01
CA GLU A 471 -44.11 2.71 -9.93
C GLU A 471 -43.12 2.97 -8.78
N ARG A 472 -43.33 2.34 -7.62
CA ARG A 472 -42.39 2.45 -6.49
C ARG A 472 -41.02 1.86 -6.83
N LEU A 473 -40.98 0.71 -7.50
CA LEU A 473 -39.74 0.08 -7.94
C LEU A 473 -38.98 1.01 -8.91
N GLU A 474 -39.66 1.57 -9.90
CA GLU A 474 -39.06 2.52 -10.85
C GLU A 474 -38.50 3.76 -10.14
N THR A 475 -39.22 4.33 -9.17
CA THR A 475 -38.69 5.47 -8.39
C THR A 475 -37.46 5.10 -7.56
N GLU A 476 -37.38 3.87 -7.05
CA GLU A 476 -36.25 3.41 -6.25
C GLU A 476 -35.04 3.06 -7.13
N GLU A 477 -35.25 2.53 -8.34
CA GLU A 477 -34.20 2.35 -9.35
C GLU A 477 -33.58 3.68 -9.78
N VAL A 478 -34.39 4.71 -10.00
CA VAL A 478 -33.89 6.07 -10.29
C VAL A 478 -33.08 6.63 -9.12
N ARG A 479 -33.54 6.45 -7.87
CA ARG A 479 -32.79 6.88 -6.68
C ARG A 479 -31.48 6.12 -6.53
N TRP A 480 -31.48 4.82 -6.79
CA TRP A 480 -30.28 4.00 -6.78
C TRP A 480 -29.29 4.49 -7.83
N SER A 481 -29.75 4.76 -9.06
CA SER A 481 -28.92 5.33 -10.13
C SER A 481 -28.33 6.68 -9.73
N GLN A 482 -29.13 7.59 -9.16
CA GLN A 482 -28.65 8.90 -8.70
C GLN A 482 -27.62 8.79 -7.57
N THR A 483 -27.84 7.87 -6.63
CA THR A 483 -26.90 7.62 -5.53
C THR A 483 -25.61 7.01 -6.07
N ASN A 484 -25.70 6.11 -7.04
CA ASN A 484 -24.56 5.53 -7.72
C ASN A 484 -23.76 6.60 -8.48
N ASP A 485 -24.42 7.51 -9.20
CA ASP A 485 -23.74 8.62 -9.89
C ASP A 485 -23.03 9.55 -8.90
N GLN A 486 -23.64 9.83 -7.74
CA GLN A 486 -23.00 10.59 -6.66
C GLN A 486 -21.80 9.83 -6.06
N LEU A 487 -21.88 8.51 -5.90
CA LEU A 487 -20.75 7.68 -5.45
C LEU A 487 -19.61 7.67 -6.47
N VAL A 488 -19.92 7.57 -7.77
CA VAL A 488 -18.92 7.64 -8.84
C VAL A 488 -18.26 9.02 -8.87
N TYR A 489 -19.04 10.10 -8.75
CA TYR A 489 -18.51 11.46 -8.69
C TYR A 489 -17.59 11.67 -7.47
N THR A 490 -18.04 11.27 -6.28
CA THR A 490 -17.21 11.40 -5.06
C THR A 490 -15.95 10.55 -5.11
N ARG A 491 -16.01 9.36 -5.72
CA ARG A 491 -14.84 8.52 -5.97
C ARG A 491 -13.85 9.18 -6.94
N SER A 492 -14.34 9.84 -7.99
CA SER A 492 -13.50 10.61 -8.93
C SER A 492 -12.83 11.81 -8.24
N CYS A 493 -13.58 12.56 -7.42
CA CYS A 493 -13.01 13.65 -6.61
C CYS A 493 -11.97 13.13 -5.60
N LEU A 494 -12.22 11.98 -4.97
CA LEU A 494 -11.27 11.34 -4.05
C LEU A 494 -9.99 10.94 -4.78
N GLN A 495 -10.10 10.31 -5.96
CA GLN A 495 -8.95 9.95 -6.77
C GLN A 495 -8.14 11.19 -7.18
N SER A 496 -8.80 12.29 -7.56
CA SER A 496 -8.11 13.55 -7.84
C SER A 496 -7.36 14.07 -6.61
N ALA A 497 -7.98 14.04 -5.42
CA ALA A 497 -7.34 14.45 -4.17
C ALA A 497 -6.16 13.54 -3.80
N GLU A 498 -6.25 12.24 -4.04
CA GLU A 498 -5.15 11.28 -3.87
C GLU A 498 -3.98 11.58 -4.81
N THR A 499 -4.26 11.92 -6.08
CA THR A 499 -3.20 12.32 -7.02
C THR A 499 -2.51 13.62 -6.59
N GLU A 500 -3.26 14.60 -6.10
CA GLU A 500 -2.69 15.85 -5.58
C GLU A 500 -1.88 15.60 -4.30
N LEU A 501 -2.35 14.75 -3.40
CA LEU A 501 -1.61 14.35 -2.20
C LEU A 501 -0.29 13.66 -2.55
N ASN A 502 -0.29 12.77 -3.55
CA ASN A 502 0.93 12.12 -4.04
C ASN A 502 1.89 13.13 -4.66
N GLU A 503 1.39 14.12 -5.41
CA GLU A 503 2.22 15.18 -5.96
C GLU A 503 2.85 16.05 -4.85
N GLN A 504 2.06 16.43 -3.83
CA GLN A 504 2.58 17.18 -2.69
C GLN A 504 3.59 16.35 -1.88
N THR A 505 3.35 15.06 -1.70
CA THR A 505 4.27 14.15 -1.01
C THR A 505 5.60 14.04 -1.77
N SER A 506 5.56 13.95 -3.10
CA SER A 506 6.76 14.00 -3.96
C SER A 506 7.50 15.33 -3.85
N LYS A 507 6.78 16.46 -3.82
CA LYS A 507 7.38 17.79 -3.60
C LYS A 507 8.04 17.90 -2.21
N VAL A 508 7.41 17.38 -1.18
CA VAL A 508 7.98 17.34 0.19
C VAL A 508 9.24 16.47 0.22
N ALA A 509 9.24 15.30 -0.42
CA ALA A 509 10.43 14.46 -0.53
C ALA A 509 11.59 15.21 -1.22
N GLN A 510 11.32 15.84 -2.37
CA GLN A 510 12.34 16.63 -3.09
C GLN A 510 12.86 17.83 -2.28
N LEU A 511 12.00 18.51 -1.52
CA LEU A 511 12.43 19.61 -0.63
C LEU A 511 13.25 19.09 0.54
N THR A 512 12.92 17.91 1.05
CA THR A 512 13.68 17.25 2.13
C THR A 512 15.06 16.84 1.64
N ASP A 513 15.18 16.27 0.44
CA ASP A 513 16.47 15.94 -0.18
C ASP A 513 17.32 17.18 -0.41
N LYS A 514 16.71 18.28 -0.88
CA LYS A 514 17.41 19.57 -1.04
C LYS A 514 17.88 20.13 0.29
N LEU A 515 17.05 20.07 1.33
CA LEU A 515 17.42 20.50 2.68
C LEU A 515 18.60 19.68 3.21
N GLU A 516 18.59 18.37 3.01
CA GLU A 516 19.64 17.47 3.48
C GLU A 516 20.95 17.72 2.72
N ASN A 517 20.89 17.95 1.40
CA ASN A 517 22.05 18.34 0.61
C ASN A 517 22.66 19.69 1.05
N GLU A 518 21.83 20.70 1.33
CA GLU A 518 22.30 21.98 1.86
C GLU A 518 22.86 21.83 3.29
N ARG A 519 22.29 20.95 4.11
CA ARG A 519 22.86 20.60 5.42
C ARG A 519 24.23 19.96 5.28
N ALA A 520 24.38 18.96 4.41
CA ALA A 520 25.65 18.30 4.17
C ALA A 520 26.72 19.29 3.66
N SER A 521 26.35 20.19 2.75
CA SER A 521 27.21 21.28 2.26
C SER A 521 27.59 22.26 3.37
N SER A 522 26.65 22.63 4.23
CA SER A 522 26.88 23.49 5.39
C SER A 522 27.82 22.84 6.42
N GLU A 523 27.65 21.54 6.69
CA GLU A 523 28.53 20.76 7.55
C GLU A 523 29.94 20.66 6.96
N GLU A 524 30.07 20.44 5.64
CA GLU A 524 31.36 20.45 4.96
C GLU A 524 32.05 21.83 5.08
N ALA A 525 31.31 22.92 4.90
CA ALA A 525 31.82 24.28 5.09
C ALA A 525 32.24 24.53 6.55
N ALA A 526 31.49 24.03 7.53
CA ALA A 526 31.84 24.12 8.94
C ALA A 526 33.13 23.33 9.26
N LEU A 527 33.31 22.14 8.69
CA LEU A 527 34.55 21.36 8.82
C LEU A 527 35.74 22.10 8.19
N LYS A 528 35.56 22.71 7.00
CA LYS A 528 36.60 23.54 6.37
C LYS A 528 36.97 24.74 7.26
N LEU A 529 35.99 25.44 7.82
CA LEU A 529 36.23 26.54 8.76
C LEU A 529 36.95 26.07 10.04
N ALA A 530 36.55 24.95 10.62
CA ALA A 530 37.21 24.37 11.80
C ALA A 530 38.67 24.00 11.47
N SER A 531 38.93 23.41 10.31
CA SER A 531 40.28 23.07 9.87
C SER A 531 41.16 24.33 9.68
N LEU A 532 40.63 25.38 9.02
CA LEU A 532 41.33 26.65 8.84
C LEU A 532 41.55 27.36 10.17
N SER A 533 40.57 27.33 11.06
CA SER A 533 40.70 27.89 12.42
C SER A 533 41.80 27.17 13.21
N SER A 534 41.88 25.83 13.11
CA SER A 534 42.96 25.07 13.75
C SER A 534 44.34 25.39 13.16
N ALA A 535 44.43 25.58 11.83
CA ALA A 535 45.67 25.96 11.17
C ALA A 535 46.12 27.37 11.58
N VAL A 536 45.17 28.32 11.66
CA VAL A 536 45.44 29.67 12.17
C VAL A 536 45.89 29.61 13.63
N GLN A 537 45.22 28.84 14.49
CA GLN A 537 45.60 28.69 15.89
C GLN A 537 47.02 28.14 16.04
N ASN A 538 47.37 27.10 15.28
CA ASN A 538 48.71 26.53 15.26
C ASN A 538 49.75 27.57 14.82
N SER A 539 49.46 28.36 13.79
CA SER A 539 50.35 29.43 13.34
C SER A 539 50.50 30.53 14.39
N THR A 540 49.41 30.91 15.07
CA THR A 540 49.46 31.91 16.14
C THR A 540 50.25 31.41 17.34
N ASP A 541 50.12 30.12 17.70
CA ASP A 541 50.88 29.52 18.80
C ASP A 541 52.39 29.49 18.49
N VAL A 542 52.76 29.22 17.23
CA VAL A 542 54.15 29.31 16.77
C VAL A 542 54.68 30.74 16.89
N LEU A 543 53.92 31.73 16.40
CA LEU A 543 54.32 33.15 16.49
C LEU A 543 54.40 33.63 17.94
N ILE A 544 53.52 33.16 18.83
CA ILE A 544 53.57 33.48 20.27
C ILE A 544 54.84 32.89 20.90
N LYS A 545 55.20 31.64 20.58
CA LYS A 545 56.44 31.01 21.06
C LYS A 545 57.67 31.77 20.56
N GLU A 546 57.70 32.16 19.30
CA GLU A 546 58.80 32.95 18.72
C GLU A 546 58.90 34.34 19.37
N LYS A 547 57.77 35.04 19.55
CA LYS A 547 57.72 36.31 20.28
C LYS A 547 58.24 36.16 21.70
N GLN A 548 57.86 35.09 22.42
CA GLN A 548 58.34 34.82 23.78
C GLN A 548 59.86 34.58 23.80
N ALA A 549 60.39 33.82 22.84
CA ALA A 549 61.83 33.58 22.73
C ALA A 549 62.62 34.88 22.46
N LEU A 550 62.15 35.71 21.52
CA LEU A 550 62.74 37.03 21.25
C LEU A 550 62.64 37.95 22.47
N THR A 551 61.51 37.94 23.18
CA THR A 551 61.34 38.73 24.41
C THR A 551 62.32 38.31 25.49
N GLN A 552 62.52 36.99 25.69
CA GLN A 552 63.52 36.48 26.62
C GLN A 552 64.94 36.90 26.22
N GLN A 553 65.28 36.86 24.92
CA GLN A 553 66.58 37.32 24.43
C GLN A 553 66.79 38.81 24.70
N VAL A 554 65.77 39.65 24.47
CA VAL A 554 65.82 41.08 24.78
C VAL A 554 66.04 41.31 26.28
N VAL A 555 65.37 40.55 27.16
CA VAL A 555 65.58 40.65 28.61
C VAL A 555 67.02 40.30 28.99
N VAL A 556 67.57 39.21 28.43
CA VAL A 556 68.97 38.82 28.67
C VAL A 556 69.93 39.91 28.19
N LEU A 557 69.77 40.43 26.97
CA LEU A 557 70.60 41.52 26.45
C LEU A 557 70.47 42.79 27.29
N THR A 558 69.27 43.11 27.75
CA THR A 558 69.04 44.27 28.64
C THR A 558 69.77 44.08 29.96
N SER A 559 69.73 42.87 30.56
CA SER A 559 70.47 42.57 31.79
C SER A 559 72.00 42.63 31.63
N GLN A 560 72.51 42.24 30.45
CA GLN A 560 73.92 42.40 30.11
C GLN A 560 74.28 43.88 29.93
N LEU A 561 73.39 44.67 29.35
CA LEU A 561 73.59 46.11 29.18
C LEU A 561 73.55 46.84 30.53
N THR A 562 72.66 46.45 31.46
CA THR A 562 72.63 47.04 32.80
C THR A 562 73.88 46.67 33.61
N THR A 563 74.30 45.40 33.60
CA THR A 563 75.50 44.97 34.31
C THR A 563 76.77 45.64 33.75
N THR A 564 76.90 45.72 32.42
CA THR A 564 78.01 46.47 31.81
C THR A 564 77.98 47.95 32.17
N LYS A 565 76.79 48.58 32.18
CA LYS A 565 76.63 49.98 32.62
C LYS A 565 76.99 50.17 34.09
N GLU A 566 76.60 49.27 34.98
CA GLU A 566 77.00 49.29 36.39
C GLU A 566 78.51 49.13 36.56
N THR A 567 79.14 48.22 35.80
CA THR A 567 80.61 48.08 35.84
C THR A 567 81.33 49.30 35.29
N LEU A 568 80.78 49.94 34.25
CA LEU A 568 81.32 51.19 33.70
C LEU A 568 81.22 52.30 34.74
N GLN A 569 80.06 52.47 35.37
CA GLN A 569 79.85 53.45 36.43
C GLN A 569 80.80 53.19 37.62
N GLN A 570 80.99 51.93 38.01
CA GLN A 570 81.96 51.58 39.05
C GLN A 570 83.40 51.96 38.64
N LYS A 571 83.75 51.82 37.36
CA LYS A 571 85.06 52.24 36.85
C LYS A 571 85.20 53.75 36.74
N GLU A 572 84.13 54.46 36.39
CA GLU A 572 84.07 55.92 36.44
C GLU A 572 84.24 56.42 37.87
N ASP A 573 83.56 55.82 38.85
CA ASP A 573 83.73 56.13 40.28
C ASP A 573 85.17 55.82 40.76
N ASP A 574 85.75 54.70 40.35
CA ASP A 574 87.16 54.35 40.61
C ASP A 574 88.11 55.40 39.99
N LEU A 575 87.82 55.87 38.77
CA LEU A 575 88.57 56.93 38.09
C LEU A 575 88.46 58.26 38.82
N ILE A 576 87.27 58.66 39.25
CA ILE A 576 87.04 59.88 40.04
C ILE A 576 87.80 59.79 41.36
N ARG A 577 87.75 58.65 42.05
CA ARG A 577 88.53 58.42 43.28
C ARG A 577 90.03 58.52 43.02
N LEU A 578 90.50 57.93 41.92
CA LEU A 578 91.90 58.00 41.53
C LEU A 578 92.30 59.42 41.14
N GLN A 579 91.41 60.19 40.52
CA GLN A 579 91.60 61.59 40.16
C GLN A 579 91.61 62.48 41.41
N ASP A 580 90.73 62.25 42.38
CA ASP A 580 90.76 62.88 43.70
C ASP A 580 92.06 62.56 44.44
N ASP A 581 92.52 61.32 44.39
CA ASP A 581 93.80 60.91 44.99
C ASP A 581 94.98 61.51 44.22
N PHE A 582 94.88 61.64 42.90
CA PHE A 582 95.84 62.33 42.06
C PHE A 582 95.84 63.84 42.35
N ASP A 583 94.70 64.47 42.61
CA ASP A 583 94.59 65.87 42.98
C ASP A 583 95.08 66.13 44.40
N LYS A 584 94.80 65.22 45.34
CA LYS A 584 95.46 65.23 46.66
C LYS A 584 96.97 65.07 46.51
N TYR A 585 97.43 64.18 45.63
CA TYR A 585 98.84 64.02 45.30
C TYR A 585 99.40 65.26 44.62
N LYS A 586 98.66 65.91 43.72
CA LYS A 586 99.02 67.14 43.03
C LYS A 586 99.06 68.31 43.99
N ILE A 587 98.14 68.45 44.94
CA ILE A 587 98.19 69.46 46.01
C ILE A 587 99.37 69.18 46.94
N ARG A 588 99.66 67.91 47.23
CA ARG A 588 100.86 67.51 48.00
C ARG A 588 102.15 67.81 47.22
N ALA A 589 102.17 67.53 45.92
CA ALA A 589 103.27 67.80 45.01
C ALA A 589 103.41 69.29 44.70
N GLN A 590 102.31 70.06 44.64
CA GLN A 590 102.22 71.53 44.48
C GLN A 590 102.45 72.25 45.80
N SER A 591 102.25 71.62 46.95
CA SER A 591 102.74 72.10 48.25
C SER A 591 104.25 71.95 48.30
N VAL A 592 104.78 70.82 47.80
CA VAL A 592 106.21 70.60 47.57
C VAL A 592 106.77 71.53 46.48
N LEU A 593 106.00 71.82 45.41
CA LEU A 593 106.35 72.75 44.33
C LEU A 593 106.11 74.22 44.70
N ARG A 594 105.21 74.58 45.61
CA ARG A 594 105.13 75.94 46.18
C ARG A 594 106.34 76.21 47.07
N LYS A 595 106.99 75.16 47.56
CA LYS A 595 108.32 75.21 48.18
C LYS A 595 109.47 75.33 47.14
N HIS A 596 109.18 75.09 45.87
CA HIS A 596 110.09 75.18 44.74
C HIS A 596 109.42 75.96 43.59
N GLN A 597 109.19 77.27 43.78
CA GLN A 597 108.83 78.11 42.64
C GLN A 597 110.00 78.15 41.65
N SER A 598 109.82 77.56 40.48
CA SER A 598 110.30 78.09 39.19
C SER A 598 109.99 77.15 38.01
N SER A 599 109.48 77.75 36.93
CA SER A 599 109.63 77.36 35.51
C SER A 599 108.58 76.47 34.82
N GLY A 600 107.94 77.06 33.79
CA GLY A 600 107.72 76.47 32.46
C GLY A 600 106.51 75.53 32.24
N PRO A 601 105.86 75.56 31.05
CA PRO A 601 104.68 74.75 30.76
C PRO A 601 105.08 73.27 30.63
N SER A 602 104.35 72.40 31.33
CA SER A 602 104.63 70.95 31.37
C SER A 602 103.58 70.17 30.58
N ARG A 603 104.02 69.02 30.07
CA ARG A 603 103.33 67.97 29.28
C ARG A 603 101.88 67.63 29.68
N ALA A 604 101.45 68.00 30.89
CA ALA A 604 100.07 67.87 31.35
C ALA A 604 99.06 68.80 30.61
N GLU A 605 99.49 69.96 30.10
CA GLU A 605 98.62 70.86 29.32
C GLU A 605 98.38 70.34 27.89
N THR A 606 99.31 69.53 27.37
CA THR A 606 99.18 68.85 26.06
C THR A 606 98.37 67.57 26.17
N GLU A 607 98.48 66.80 27.28
CA GLU A 607 97.60 65.67 27.58
C GLU A 607 96.14 66.10 27.84
N ALA A 608 95.91 67.20 28.58
CA ALA A 608 94.55 67.72 28.79
C ALA A 608 93.89 68.23 27.49
N ARG A 609 94.69 68.71 26.53
CA ARG A 609 94.21 69.03 25.17
C ARG A 609 93.86 67.77 24.37
N GLN A 610 94.68 66.72 24.44
CA GLN A 610 94.39 65.45 23.78
C GLN A 610 93.14 64.76 24.37
N GLU A 611 92.90 64.86 25.67
CA GLU A 611 91.71 64.30 26.31
C GLU A 611 90.43 65.09 25.97
N ALA A 612 90.53 66.42 25.88
CA ALA A 612 89.43 67.26 25.39
C ALA A 612 89.11 66.99 23.91
N ASP A 613 90.12 66.68 23.09
CA ASP A 613 89.93 66.28 21.70
C ASP A 613 89.36 64.85 21.59
N GLY A 614 89.76 63.91 22.46
CA GLY A 614 89.18 62.56 22.52
C GLY A 614 87.72 62.53 22.99
N LEU A 615 87.35 63.39 23.95
CA LEU A 615 85.96 63.56 24.35
C LEU A 615 85.12 64.20 23.23
N ARG A 616 85.68 65.14 22.46
CA ARG A 616 85.02 65.66 21.25
C ARG A 616 84.79 64.59 20.20
N GLU A 617 85.78 63.72 19.96
CA GLU A 617 85.66 62.61 19.02
C GLU A 617 84.58 61.61 19.48
N SER A 618 84.49 61.32 20.78
CA SER A 618 83.42 60.47 21.32
C SER A 618 82.02 61.11 21.20
N LEU A 619 81.92 62.43 21.37
CA LEU A 619 80.67 63.19 21.24
C LEU A 619 80.24 63.28 19.76
N GLU A 620 81.19 63.39 18.85
CA GLU A 620 80.97 63.31 17.40
C GLU A 620 80.52 61.91 16.99
N LEU A 621 81.14 60.85 17.53
CA LEU A 621 80.70 59.47 17.32
C LEU A 621 79.26 59.24 17.81
N VAL A 622 78.93 59.68 19.03
CA VAL A 622 77.57 59.55 19.58
C VAL A 622 76.55 60.33 18.73
N LYS A 623 76.91 61.54 18.26
CA LYS A 623 76.06 62.29 17.32
C LYS A 623 75.83 61.52 16.02
N THR A 624 76.88 60.94 15.42
CA THR A 624 76.70 60.14 14.21
C THR A 624 75.85 58.89 14.45
N THR A 625 75.93 58.26 15.63
CA THR A 625 75.04 57.14 15.96
C THR A 625 73.60 57.59 16.19
N LEU A 626 73.39 58.75 16.81
CA LEU A 626 72.06 59.34 17.00
C LEU A 626 71.43 59.67 15.65
N ASP A 627 72.18 60.27 14.73
CA ASP A 627 71.71 60.61 13.38
C ASP A 627 71.37 59.34 12.58
N LYS A 628 72.19 58.28 12.67
CA LYS A 628 71.86 56.97 12.07
C LYS A 628 70.59 56.36 12.63
N THR A 629 70.40 56.37 13.96
CA THR A 629 69.14 55.86 14.56
C THR A 629 67.93 56.72 14.19
N ARG A 630 68.13 58.02 13.95
CA ARG A 630 67.08 58.93 13.49
C ARG A 630 66.71 58.66 12.04
N GLU A 631 67.68 58.36 11.19
CA GLU A 631 67.44 57.92 9.81
C GLU A 631 66.74 56.56 9.75
N GLU A 632 67.09 55.61 10.62
CA GLU A 632 66.40 54.33 10.76
C GLU A 632 64.96 54.50 11.27
N LEU A 633 64.74 55.39 12.24
CA LEU A 633 63.41 55.76 12.71
C LEU A 633 62.57 56.36 11.58
N GLU A 634 63.13 57.25 10.76
CA GLU A 634 62.37 57.81 9.63
C GLU A 634 62.16 56.79 8.50
N ARG A 635 63.10 55.87 8.25
CA ARG A 635 62.86 54.75 7.32
C ARG A 635 61.69 53.88 7.77
N THR A 636 61.68 53.45 9.03
CA THR A 636 60.62 52.60 9.57
C THR A 636 59.27 53.32 9.60
N LYS A 637 59.27 54.64 9.83
CA LYS A 637 58.06 55.47 9.74
C LYS A 637 57.53 55.56 8.31
N ILE A 638 58.40 55.72 7.31
CA ILE A 638 58.02 55.69 5.89
C ILE A 638 57.46 54.30 5.53
N GLU A 639 58.11 53.23 5.96
CA GLU A 639 57.66 51.85 5.72
C GLU A 639 56.28 51.57 6.35
N LEU A 640 56.05 52.08 7.58
CA LEU A 640 54.73 52.03 8.22
C LEU A 640 53.67 52.76 7.39
N THR A 641 53.98 53.96 6.85
CA THR A 641 53.03 54.70 6.01
C THR A 641 52.73 54.01 4.68
N VAL A 642 53.71 53.33 4.08
CA VAL A 642 53.51 52.54 2.86
C VAL A 642 52.60 51.35 3.16
N SER A 643 52.86 50.63 4.25
CA SER A 643 52.06 49.47 4.66
C SER A 643 50.62 49.86 5.03
N THR A 644 50.40 51.03 5.65
CA THR A 644 49.04 51.54 5.90
C THR A 644 48.30 51.87 4.60
N ASN A 645 48.97 52.45 3.62
CA ASN A 645 48.36 52.77 2.32
C ASN A 645 48.02 51.49 1.53
N GLU A 646 48.88 50.47 1.58
CA GLU A 646 48.59 49.16 0.97
C GLU A 646 47.40 48.46 1.63
N ARG A 647 47.28 48.56 2.97
CA ARG A 647 46.12 48.07 3.71
C ARG A 647 44.83 48.76 3.26
N GLU A 648 44.84 50.09 3.16
CA GLU A 648 43.68 50.87 2.68
C GLU A 648 43.33 50.53 1.21
N ALA A 649 44.33 50.31 0.36
CA ALA A 649 44.13 49.86 -1.02
C ALA A 649 43.59 48.42 -1.12
N ALA A 650 43.93 47.54 -0.17
CA ALA A 650 43.36 46.21 -0.07
C ALA A 650 41.92 46.25 0.45
N GLU A 651 41.64 47.08 1.46
CA GLU A 651 40.31 47.26 2.04
C GLU A 651 39.32 47.83 1.02
N THR A 652 39.71 48.84 0.25
CA THR A 652 38.91 49.37 -0.87
C THR A 652 38.65 48.32 -1.96
N ARG A 653 39.62 47.45 -2.25
CA ARG A 653 39.41 46.32 -3.18
C ARG A 653 38.39 45.31 -2.65
N CYS A 654 38.44 44.98 -1.36
CA CYS A 654 37.46 44.10 -0.73
C CYS A 654 36.05 44.70 -0.77
N VAL A 655 35.91 45.99 -0.46
CA VAL A 655 34.62 46.69 -0.54
C VAL A 655 34.08 46.69 -1.96
N ASN A 656 34.91 47.01 -2.96
CA ASN A 656 34.50 46.99 -4.37
C ASN A 656 34.12 45.59 -4.85
N LEU A 657 34.84 44.55 -4.43
CA LEU A 657 34.49 43.17 -4.71
C LEU A 657 33.12 42.82 -4.11
N ASN A 658 32.86 43.27 -2.89
CA ASN A 658 31.60 43.02 -2.19
C ASN A 658 30.42 43.71 -2.90
N ILE A 659 30.59 44.96 -3.33
CA ILE A 659 29.61 45.68 -4.14
C ILE A 659 29.34 44.95 -5.46
N ALA A 660 30.38 44.50 -6.16
CA ALA A 660 30.24 43.75 -7.40
C ALA A 660 29.52 42.40 -7.19
N LEU A 661 29.77 41.73 -6.06
CA LEU A 661 29.10 40.49 -5.69
C LEU A 661 27.61 40.73 -5.40
N GLU A 662 27.29 41.80 -4.66
CA GLU A 662 25.91 42.20 -4.40
C GLU A 662 25.15 42.55 -5.70
N GLU A 663 25.81 43.23 -6.63
CA GLU A 663 25.23 43.54 -7.95
C GLU A 663 25.00 42.29 -8.79
N LYS A 664 25.94 41.32 -8.76
CA LYS A 664 25.75 40.00 -9.40
C LYS A 664 24.60 39.21 -8.78
N SER A 665 24.43 39.27 -7.46
CA SER A 665 23.29 38.64 -6.78
C SER A 665 21.97 39.25 -7.25
N LYS A 666 21.87 40.58 -7.33
CA LYS A 666 20.67 41.27 -7.82
C LYS A 666 20.33 40.92 -9.27
N VAL A 667 21.34 40.81 -10.14
CA VAL A 667 21.14 40.39 -11.54
C VAL A 667 20.62 38.95 -11.59
N LEU A 668 21.19 38.04 -10.79
CA LEU A 668 20.77 36.65 -10.74
C LEU A 668 19.31 36.51 -10.24
N ASP A 669 18.94 37.26 -9.20
CA ASP A 669 17.55 37.31 -8.71
C ASP A 669 16.58 37.81 -9.78
N ARG A 670 16.98 38.85 -10.54
CA ARG A 670 16.20 39.36 -11.67
C ARG A 670 16.03 38.31 -12.75
N THR A 671 17.10 37.62 -13.16
CA THR A 671 17.04 36.55 -14.17
C THR A 671 16.16 35.38 -13.71
N ILE A 672 16.22 35.01 -12.42
CA ILE A 672 15.33 33.98 -11.85
C ILE A 672 13.87 34.43 -11.93
N SER A 673 13.58 35.69 -11.61
CA SER A 673 12.23 36.24 -11.71
C SER A 673 11.72 36.25 -13.16
N GLU A 674 12.56 36.68 -14.11
CA GLU A 674 12.25 36.67 -15.54
C GLU A 674 12.01 35.24 -16.08
N HIS A 675 12.82 34.26 -15.65
CA HIS A 675 12.60 32.86 -16.00
C HIS A 675 11.30 32.31 -15.40
N ARG A 676 10.94 32.71 -14.17
CA ARG A 676 9.65 32.31 -13.55
C ARG A 676 8.46 32.84 -14.32
N THR A 677 8.49 34.10 -14.76
CA THR A 677 7.40 34.68 -15.56
C THR A 677 7.32 34.07 -16.95
N GLN A 678 8.45 33.82 -17.60
CA GLN A 678 8.50 33.10 -18.88
C GLN A 678 7.96 31.68 -18.76
N LYS A 679 8.36 30.95 -17.71
CA LYS A 679 7.83 29.61 -17.43
C LYS A 679 6.31 29.64 -17.27
N LEU A 680 5.78 30.57 -16.49
CA LEU A 680 4.34 30.71 -16.29
C LEU A 680 3.60 31.06 -17.60
N SER A 681 4.22 31.87 -18.46
CA SER A 681 3.69 32.17 -19.80
C SER A 681 3.68 30.95 -20.71
N VAL A 682 4.74 30.13 -20.70
CA VAL A 682 4.82 28.88 -21.49
C VAL A 682 3.83 27.85 -20.98
N ASP A 683 3.71 27.68 -19.67
CA ASP A 683 2.76 26.76 -19.04
C ASP A 683 1.31 27.16 -19.37
N THR A 684 1.01 28.47 -19.36
CA THR A 684 -0.30 28.99 -19.78
C THR A 684 -0.58 28.70 -21.26
N LEU A 685 0.42 28.86 -22.13
CA LEU A 685 0.28 28.58 -23.56
C LEU A 685 0.11 27.08 -23.84
N LEU A 686 0.85 26.23 -23.14
CA LEU A 686 0.70 24.77 -23.20
C LEU A 686 -0.70 24.34 -22.76
N GLN A 687 -1.23 24.94 -21.69
CA GLN A 687 -2.59 24.66 -21.23
C GLN A 687 -3.64 25.06 -22.28
N CYS A 688 -3.47 26.22 -22.92
CA CYS A 688 -4.35 26.65 -24.02
C CYS A 688 -4.30 25.67 -25.21
N TYR A 689 -3.10 25.23 -25.64
CA TYR A 689 -2.99 24.28 -26.75
C TYR A 689 -3.50 22.89 -26.39
N LYS A 690 -3.30 22.43 -25.15
CA LYS A 690 -3.86 21.17 -24.67
C LYS A 690 -5.38 21.19 -24.71
N SER A 691 -6.00 22.27 -24.20
CA SER A 691 -7.45 22.43 -24.26
C SER A 691 -7.99 22.47 -25.70
N GLN A 692 -7.26 23.08 -26.64
CA GLN A 692 -7.64 23.08 -28.06
C GLN A 692 -7.52 21.70 -28.72
N LEU A 693 -6.50 20.90 -28.34
CA LEU A 693 -6.37 19.52 -28.82
C LEU A 693 -7.48 18.64 -28.28
N GLU A 694 -7.80 18.74 -26.99
CA GLU A 694 -8.91 18.00 -26.37
C GLU A 694 -10.26 18.34 -27.03
N GLU A 695 -10.50 19.62 -27.35
CA GLU A 695 -11.70 20.05 -28.09
C GLU A 695 -11.75 19.44 -29.50
N LYS A 696 -10.61 19.42 -30.21
CA LYS A 696 -10.52 18.81 -31.55
C LYS A 696 -10.69 17.30 -31.51
N GLU A 697 -10.11 16.62 -30.54
CA GLU A 697 -10.28 15.18 -30.33
C GLU A 697 -11.73 14.85 -30.02
N LYS A 698 -12.39 15.61 -29.15
CA LYS A 698 -13.81 15.44 -28.87
C LYS A 698 -14.67 15.64 -30.12
N LEU A 699 -14.40 16.68 -30.91
CA LEU A 699 -15.09 16.91 -32.18
C LEU A 699 -14.87 15.76 -33.18
N HIS A 700 -13.64 15.24 -33.27
CA HIS A 700 -13.35 14.10 -34.11
C HIS A 700 -14.05 12.82 -33.62
N GLN A 701 -14.13 12.61 -32.31
CA GLN A 701 -14.85 11.49 -31.71
C GLN A 701 -16.35 11.57 -32.04
N GLU A 702 -16.98 12.75 -31.85
CA GLU A 702 -18.38 12.97 -32.20
C GLU A 702 -18.65 12.72 -33.70
N ASN A 703 -17.72 13.14 -34.58
CA ASN A 703 -17.82 12.86 -36.02
C ASN A 703 -17.65 11.36 -36.34
N VAL A 704 -16.76 10.66 -35.64
CA VAL A 704 -16.58 9.20 -35.79
C VAL A 704 -17.84 8.47 -35.34
N ASP A 705 -18.42 8.85 -34.21
CA ASP A 705 -19.65 8.26 -33.68
C ASP A 705 -20.83 8.49 -34.65
N ALA A 706 -20.96 9.71 -35.21
CA ALA A 706 -21.96 10.01 -36.23
C ALA A 706 -21.78 9.16 -37.51
N LEU A 707 -20.54 9.00 -37.99
CA LEU A 707 -20.26 8.14 -39.15
C LEU A 707 -20.50 6.66 -38.83
N GLN A 708 -20.22 6.20 -37.61
CA GLN A 708 -20.53 4.85 -37.17
C GLN A 708 -22.04 4.60 -37.12
N GLU A 709 -22.84 5.57 -36.69
CA GLU A 709 -24.30 5.51 -36.77
C GLU A 709 -24.79 5.43 -38.22
N GLU A 710 -24.23 6.24 -39.13
CA GLU A 710 -24.55 6.16 -40.56
C GLU A 710 -24.19 4.79 -41.17
N ILE A 711 -23.01 4.24 -40.83
CA ILE A 711 -22.60 2.89 -41.23
C ILE A 711 -23.55 1.84 -40.66
N ASN A 712 -24.00 1.98 -39.41
CA ASN A 712 -24.93 1.05 -38.79
C ASN A 712 -26.32 1.13 -39.43
N LEU A 713 -26.77 2.33 -39.81
CA LEU A 713 -27.99 2.54 -40.58
C LEU A 713 -27.88 1.92 -41.99
N LEU A 714 -26.74 2.07 -42.65
CA LEU A 714 -26.46 1.43 -43.95
C LEU A 714 -26.35 -0.09 -43.82
N LYS A 715 -25.69 -0.62 -42.78
CA LYS A 715 -25.66 -2.05 -42.46
C LYS A 715 -27.05 -2.59 -42.20
N LYS A 716 -27.92 -1.85 -41.50
CA LYS A 716 -29.34 -2.22 -41.28
C LYS A 716 -30.12 -2.23 -42.59
N LYS A 717 -29.88 -1.27 -43.50
CA LYS A 717 -30.41 -1.25 -44.88
C LYS A 717 -29.90 -2.41 -45.75
N ILE A 718 -28.64 -2.81 -45.59
CA ILE A 718 -28.07 -4.00 -46.26
C ILE A 718 -28.69 -5.27 -45.69
N LYS A 719 -28.81 -5.39 -44.37
CA LYS A 719 -29.40 -6.55 -43.68
C LYS A 719 -30.89 -6.74 -43.98
N THR A 720 -31.63 -5.66 -44.22
CA THR A 720 -33.02 -5.73 -44.73
C THR A 720 -33.11 -6.09 -46.21
N LYS A 721 -32.08 -5.80 -47.02
CA LYS A 721 -31.98 -6.27 -48.40
C LYS A 721 -31.43 -7.70 -48.53
N HIS A 722 -30.79 -8.26 -47.51
CA HIS A 722 -30.08 -9.55 -47.57
C HIS A 722 -30.89 -10.78 -47.10
N ASN A 723 -32.24 -10.71 -47.13
CA ASN A 723 -33.14 -11.86 -46.90
C ASN A 723 -33.45 -12.66 -48.18
N SER A 724 -32.61 -12.56 -49.21
CA SER A 724 -32.63 -13.46 -50.36
C SER A 724 -31.21 -13.81 -50.80
N SER A 725 -30.92 -15.10 -50.79
CA SER A 725 -29.81 -15.80 -51.42
C SER A 725 -28.49 -15.90 -50.64
N ASP A 726 -28.18 -17.16 -50.29
CA ASP A 726 -26.87 -17.72 -49.94
C ASP A 726 -25.81 -17.44 -51.02
N VAL A 727 -24.53 -17.34 -50.59
CA VAL A 727 -23.35 -18.17 -50.95
C VAL A 727 -22.07 -17.42 -50.47
N PRO A 728 -21.03 -18.12 -49.94
CA PRO A 728 -19.85 -17.49 -49.32
C PRO A 728 -18.74 -17.19 -50.33
N PHE A 729 -18.05 -16.05 -50.18
CA PHE A 729 -16.86 -15.71 -50.97
C PHE A 729 -15.70 -15.21 -50.10
N THR A 730 -14.60 -15.94 -50.20
CA THR A 730 -13.24 -15.68 -49.69
C THR A 730 -12.48 -14.71 -50.58
N SER A 731 -11.66 -13.80 -50.02
CA SER A 731 -10.44 -13.16 -50.58
C SER A 731 -9.91 -12.18 -49.50
N THR A 732 -8.70 -12.24 -48.93
CA THR A 732 -7.33 -12.18 -49.48
C THR A 732 -6.97 -10.83 -50.13
N GLU A 733 -5.82 -10.27 -49.69
CA GLU A 733 -5.05 -9.09 -50.17
C GLU A 733 -5.59 -7.68 -49.80
N SER A 734 -4.81 -6.67 -49.35
CA SER A 734 -3.40 -6.25 -49.52
C SER A 734 -2.97 -5.41 -48.29
N GLN A 735 -1.78 -5.46 -47.67
CA GLN A 735 -0.42 -4.99 -48.06
C GLN A 735 -0.28 -3.52 -48.53
N LEU A 736 0.80 -2.88 -48.02
CA LEU A 736 1.41 -1.55 -48.27
C LEU A 736 0.89 -0.43 -47.33
N TYR A 737 1.69 0.28 -46.53
CA TYR A 737 3.01 0.85 -46.77
C TYR A 737 3.89 0.90 -45.50
N GLU A 738 5.19 0.68 -45.71
CA GLU A 738 6.31 0.89 -44.79
C GLU A 738 7.39 1.65 -45.59
N GLU A 739 7.90 2.76 -45.07
CA GLU A 739 9.17 3.47 -45.39
C GLU A 739 9.12 4.88 -44.75
N SER A 740 10.17 5.55 -44.27
CA SER A 740 11.58 5.24 -44.00
C SER A 740 12.16 6.43 -43.20
N SER A 741 13.02 6.13 -42.22
CA SER A 741 14.31 6.76 -41.89
C SER A 741 14.54 8.28 -41.88
N GLN A 742 15.20 8.71 -40.80
CA GLN A 742 15.88 9.99 -40.48
C GLN A 742 17.07 10.35 -41.43
N PRO A 743 18.05 11.20 -41.02
CA PRO A 743 18.12 12.67 -41.07
C PRO A 743 19.34 13.13 -41.93
N LEU A 744 19.59 14.43 -42.16
CA LEU A 744 20.95 14.91 -42.52
C LEU A 744 21.19 16.41 -42.25
N LEU A 745 22.42 16.66 -41.83
CA LEU A 745 23.08 17.91 -41.42
C LEU A 745 23.79 18.63 -42.58
N ASP A 746 24.06 19.92 -42.33
CA ASP A 746 25.17 20.78 -42.79
C ASP A 746 25.26 21.29 -44.25
N LYS A 747 25.32 22.63 -44.37
CA LYS A 747 26.49 23.46 -44.81
C LYS A 747 26.05 24.85 -45.30
N GLU A 748 26.43 25.91 -44.58
CA GLU A 748 27.58 26.81 -44.86
C GLU A 748 27.45 27.70 -46.09
N SER A 749 27.47 29.02 -45.88
CA SER A 749 28.49 29.92 -46.48
C SER A 749 28.44 31.35 -45.92
N ASN A 750 29.62 31.76 -45.43
CA ASN A 750 30.07 33.09 -45.02
C ASN A 750 30.08 34.14 -46.15
N GLU A 751 30.00 35.43 -45.78
CA GLU A 751 30.92 36.55 -46.16
C GLU A 751 30.39 37.87 -45.52
N THR A 752 30.94 38.37 -44.39
CA THR A 752 32.02 39.39 -44.25
C THR A 752 31.78 40.68 -45.09
N VAL A 753 31.66 41.91 -44.56
CA VAL A 753 32.75 42.79 -44.07
C VAL A 753 32.21 44.22 -43.68
N LYS A 754 32.61 44.70 -42.48
CA LYS A 754 32.92 46.09 -41.98
C LYS A 754 31.88 47.24 -41.89
N SER A 755 31.60 47.58 -40.61
CA SER A 755 31.85 48.83 -39.85
C SER A 755 31.30 50.22 -40.27
N ASN A 756 30.63 50.80 -39.26
CA ASN A 756 30.50 52.21 -38.84
C ASN A 756 29.18 52.97 -39.10
N THR A 757 28.76 53.63 -38.00
CA THR A 757 28.00 54.90 -37.84
C THR A 757 26.53 54.81 -37.36
N ILE A 758 26.37 55.13 -36.05
CA ILE A 758 25.19 55.67 -35.34
C ILE A 758 24.72 56.97 -36.07
N PRO A 759 23.42 57.35 -36.23
CA PRO A 759 22.51 57.66 -35.12
C PRO A 759 20.97 57.49 -35.29
N ASN A 760 20.31 57.32 -34.14
CA ASN A 760 19.04 57.89 -33.64
C ASN A 760 17.90 58.31 -34.61
N THR A 761 16.72 57.73 -34.34
CA THR A 761 15.35 58.30 -34.14
C THR A 761 14.96 59.66 -34.75
N PRO A 762 13.71 59.84 -35.25
CA PRO A 762 12.54 60.16 -34.39
C PRO A 762 11.22 59.45 -34.83
N LEU A 763 10.28 59.08 -33.93
CA LEU A 763 9.13 59.84 -33.38
C LEU A 763 8.19 60.37 -34.50
N TRP A 764 6.85 60.17 -34.48
CA TRP A 764 5.88 60.94 -33.69
C TRP A 764 4.43 60.36 -33.64
N GLU A 765 3.82 60.52 -32.45
CA GLU A 765 2.42 60.89 -32.05
C GLU A 765 1.18 60.27 -32.72
N ARG A 766 0.01 60.05 -32.09
CA ARG A 766 -0.64 60.28 -30.76
C ARG A 766 -1.91 59.38 -30.75
N GLY A 767 -2.60 59.07 -29.66
CA GLY A 767 -2.49 59.66 -28.33
C GLY A 767 -3.23 58.93 -27.20
N ASP A 768 -2.94 59.47 -26.02
CA ASP A 768 -3.73 59.76 -24.82
C ASP A 768 -4.48 58.66 -24.03
N GLY A 769 -4.01 58.49 -22.80
CA GLY A 769 -4.83 58.39 -21.58
C GLY A 769 -5.00 56.98 -20.98
N GLU A 770 -4.66 56.66 -19.74
CA GLU A 770 -4.19 57.43 -18.57
C GLU A 770 -3.41 56.48 -17.62
N GLY A 771 -2.34 56.99 -16.98
CA GLY A 771 -1.73 56.41 -15.78
C GLY A 771 -2.56 56.74 -14.53
N SER A 772 -2.14 56.56 -13.29
CA SER A 772 -0.78 56.37 -12.75
C SER A 772 -0.88 56.11 -11.24
N GLU A 773 0.13 55.42 -10.72
CA GLU A 773 0.63 55.50 -9.36
C GLU A 773 0.85 56.97 -8.93
N ASN A 774 0.47 57.37 -7.71
CA ASN A 774 1.39 58.12 -6.83
C ASN A 774 0.91 58.37 -5.38
N THR A 775 1.93 58.63 -4.58
CA THR A 775 2.07 58.89 -3.15
C THR A 775 1.31 60.08 -2.52
N TYR A 776 1.00 59.92 -1.21
CA TYR A 776 1.00 60.93 -0.12
C TYR A 776 -0.26 61.81 0.17
N THR A 777 -0.76 61.64 1.41
CA THR A 777 -1.49 62.55 2.32
C THR A 777 -2.82 63.25 1.97
N GLN A 778 -3.69 63.21 2.99
CA GLN A 778 -4.60 64.26 3.50
C GLN A 778 -6.06 64.34 3.00
N PHE A 779 -6.95 64.37 4.00
CA PHE A 779 -8.36 64.83 4.05
C PHE A 779 -9.50 64.00 3.42
N SER A 780 -10.37 63.53 4.33
CA SER A 780 -11.80 63.14 4.20
C SER A 780 -12.70 64.24 3.60
N PRO A 781 -14.03 64.07 3.42
CA PRO A 781 -14.89 62.86 3.47
C PRO A 781 -15.91 62.79 2.31
N GLY A 782 -16.59 61.65 2.10
CA GLY A 782 -17.80 61.63 1.26
C GLY A 782 -18.28 60.27 0.76
N GLU A 783 -19.02 59.58 1.63
CA GLU A 783 -20.23 58.79 1.31
C GLU A 783 -20.20 57.66 0.26
N THR A 784 -19.91 56.44 0.75
CA THR A 784 -20.79 55.22 0.76
C THR A 784 -21.40 54.66 -0.57
N PRO A 785 -21.93 53.42 -0.58
CA PRO A 785 -21.30 52.08 -0.58
C PRO A 785 -22.00 51.20 -1.68
N PRO A 786 -22.19 49.87 -1.57
CA PRO A 786 -21.36 48.74 -1.12
C PRO A 786 -21.05 47.79 -2.32
N LEU A 787 -20.15 46.81 -2.24
CA LEU A 787 -20.50 45.39 -2.00
C LEU A 787 -19.21 44.54 -1.93
N SER A 788 -18.81 44.19 -0.70
CA SER A 788 -18.63 42.85 -0.12
C SER A 788 -17.90 41.68 -0.85
N PRO A 789 -17.33 40.73 -0.06
CA PRO A 789 -15.91 40.37 -0.16
C PRO A 789 -15.63 38.85 -0.16
N ALA A 790 -14.36 38.46 -0.34
CA ALA A 790 -13.85 37.14 0.02
C ALA A 790 -12.47 37.27 0.72
N PRO A 791 -12.31 36.82 1.99
CA PRO A 791 -11.02 36.77 2.65
C PRO A 791 -10.62 35.33 3.04
N TYR A 792 -9.42 34.93 2.65
CA TYR A 792 -8.58 33.99 3.39
C TYR A 792 -7.17 34.59 3.41
N GLN A 793 -6.69 34.98 4.59
CA GLN A 793 -5.29 34.84 4.95
C GLN A 793 -5.08 35.18 6.43
N SER A 794 -4.45 34.23 7.09
CA SER A 794 -3.76 34.34 8.37
C SER A 794 -2.84 35.55 8.39
N SER A 795 -2.98 36.44 9.38
CA SER A 795 -1.88 37.28 9.83
C SER A 795 -1.82 37.32 11.36
N GLN A 796 -0.64 36.96 11.87
CA GLN A 796 -0.17 37.31 13.21
C GLN A 796 0.01 38.83 13.26
N PRO A 797 -0.42 39.54 14.33
CA PRO A 797 -0.18 40.98 14.43
C PRO A 797 1.27 41.27 14.83
N ALA A 798 1.93 42.10 14.04
CA ALA A 798 3.19 42.74 14.40
C ALA A 798 2.99 43.63 15.63
N LEU A 799 3.92 43.54 16.59
CA LEU A 799 3.91 44.31 17.84
C LEU A 799 3.94 45.82 17.56
N ILE A 800 3.01 46.54 18.19
CA ILE A 800 2.91 48.00 18.14
C ILE A 800 4.05 48.58 19.01
N PRO A 801 4.88 49.50 18.49
CA PRO A 801 5.89 50.18 19.29
C PRO A 801 5.28 50.94 20.47
N LEU A 802 5.92 50.82 21.64
CA LEU A 802 5.46 51.32 22.94
C LEU A 802 5.11 52.82 22.94
N ASP A 803 5.77 53.60 22.09
CA ASP A 803 5.54 55.05 21.94
C ASP A 803 4.13 55.40 21.44
N LYS A 804 3.46 54.49 20.72
CA LYS A 804 2.11 54.71 20.17
C LYS A 804 0.98 54.32 21.13
N LEU A 805 1.27 53.44 22.08
CA LEU A 805 0.36 53.09 23.18
C LEU A 805 0.37 54.14 24.30
N LEU A 806 1.51 54.79 24.52
CA LEU A 806 1.62 55.85 25.54
C LEU A 806 1.04 57.20 25.07
N ALA A 807 0.93 57.42 23.76
CA ALA A 807 0.35 58.64 23.18
C ALA A 807 -1.19 58.62 23.04
N SER A 808 -1.85 57.48 23.30
CA SER A 808 -3.30 57.29 23.09
C SER A 808 -4.13 57.32 24.39
N ASN A 809 -3.65 58.02 25.43
CA ASN A 809 -4.38 58.16 26.68
C ASN A 809 -5.39 59.33 26.71
N ASP A 810 -5.82 59.86 25.55
CA ASP A 810 -6.75 60.99 25.52
C ASP A 810 -7.70 60.93 24.31
N SER A 811 -8.69 60.04 24.36
CA SER A 811 -10.00 60.23 23.71
C SER A 811 -11.03 59.22 24.19
N PHE A 812 -11.63 59.53 25.34
CA PHE A 812 -12.90 58.96 25.78
C PHE A 812 -14.05 59.44 24.88
N LYS A 813 -14.18 58.97 23.63
CA LYS A 813 -15.36 59.25 22.78
C LYS A 813 -15.82 58.15 21.79
N ASP A 814 -15.37 56.91 21.90
CA ASP A 814 -15.85 55.80 21.01
C ASP A 814 -16.43 54.59 21.77
N ASN A 815 -17.19 54.83 22.85
CA ASN A 815 -17.84 53.74 23.60
C ASN A 815 -18.81 52.89 22.75
N ALA A 816 -19.49 53.47 21.76
CA ALA A 816 -20.45 52.74 20.94
C ALA A 816 -19.79 51.77 19.94
N SER A 817 -18.61 52.11 19.43
CA SER A 817 -17.83 51.23 18.54
C SER A 817 -17.25 50.05 19.32
N VAL A 818 -16.72 50.33 20.52
CA VAL A 818 -16.21 49.32 21.46
C VAL A 818 -17.34 48.40 21.94
N GLU A 819 -18.54 48.92 22.21
CA GLU A 819 -19.68 48.12 22.65
C GLU A 819 -20.25 47.23 21.54
N ALA A 820 -20.23 47.70 20.29
CA ALA A 820 -20.56 46.88 19.11
C ALA A 820 -19.51 45.79 18.85
N GLU A 821 -18.24 46.08 19.09
CA GLU A 821 -17.15 45.12 18.95
C GLU A 821 -17.16 44.08 20.09
N ILE A 822 -17.48 44.49 21.32
CA ILE A 822 -17.77 43.59 22.45
C ILE A 822 -18.99 42.72 22.16
N GLY A 823 -20.05 43.26 21.55
CA GLY A 823 -21.22 42.48 21.12
C GLY A 823 -20.85 41.41 20.08
N LYS A 824 -20.03 41.75 19.10
CA LYS A 824 -19.49 40.80 18.11
C LYS A 824 -18.59 39.75 18.76
N LEU A 825 -17.76 40.13 19.73
CA LEU A 825 -16.92 39.20 20.48
C LEU A 825 -17.75 38.27 21.36
N LYS A 826 -18.79 38.77 22.05
CA LYS A 826 -19.73 37.94 22.81
C LYS A 826 -20.49 36.96 21.94
N SER A 827 -20.94 37.38 20.74
CA SER A 827 -21.57 36.48 19.78
C SER A 827 -20.59 35.42 19.25
N LYS A 828 -19.33 35.80 18.98
CA LYS A 828 -18.28 34.83 18.60
C LYS A 828 -17.99 33.85 19.74
N ILE A 829 -17.88 34.33 20.98
CA ILE A 829 -17.69 33.49 22.17
C ILE A 829 -18.87 32.52 22.31
N HIS A 830 -20.10 33.00 22.18
CA HIS A 830 -21.29 32.15 22.23
C HIS A 830 -21.30 31.08 21.12
N ASN A 831 -20.91 31.44 19.89
CA ASN A 831 -20.78 30.47 18.81
C ASN A 831 -19.66 29.44 19.07
N HIS A 832 -18.57 29.85 19.72
CA HIS A 832 -17.51 28.94 20.16
C HIS A 832 -17.96 28.05 21.31
N GLU A 833 -18.75 28.55 22.25
CA GLU A 833 -19.36 27.77 23.34
C GLU A 833 -20.34 26.73 22.80
N VAL A 834 -21.20 27.09 21.84
CA VAL A 834 -22.12 26.15 21.17
C VAL A 834 -21.34 25.09 20.38
N ARG A 835 -20.27 25.48 19.67
CA ARG A 835 -19.39 24.53 18.98
C ARG A 835 -18.67 23.60 19.94
N LEU A 836 -18.16 24.11 21.06
CA LEU A 836 -17.53 23.30 22.09
C LEU A 836 -18.54 22.34 22.73
N HIS A 837 -19.76 22.80 22.99
CA HIS A 837 -20.82 21.94 23.53
C HIS A 837 -21.21 20.83 22.54
N HIS A 838 -21.35 21.16 21.26
CA HIS A 838 -21.61 20.16 20.22
C HIS A 838 -20.44 19.18 20.06
N GLN A 839 -19.19 19.65 20.07
CA GLN A 839 -18.01 18.78 20.05
C GLN A 839 -17.93 17.90 21.30
N ALA A 840 -18.26 18.42 22.48
CA ALA A 840 -18.32 17.64 23.71
C ALA A 840 -19.42 16.57 23.65
N ALA A 841 -20.59 16.89 23.06
CA ALA A 841 -21.66 15.93 22.84
C ALA A 841 -21.24 14.82 21.87
N LEU A 842 -20.60 15.16 20.74
CA LEU A 842 -20.07 14.19 19.78
C LEU A 842 -18.97 13.32 20.39
N LEU A 843 -18.11 13.89 21.24
CA LEU A 843 -17.09 13.12 21.96
C LEU A 843 -17.73 12.18 22.98
N SER A 844 -18.77 12.61 23.69
CA SER A 844 -19.51 11.75 24.62
C SER A 844 -20.26 10.63 23.90
N GLU A 845 -20.82 10.90 22.72
CA GLU A 845 -21.47 9.88 21.87
C GLU A 845 -20.44 8.88 21.35
N SER A 846 -19.29 9.36 20.88
CA SER A 846 -18.15 8.53 20.48
C SER A 846 -17.60 7.69 21.62
N GLU A 847 -17.49 8.23 22.84
CA GLU A 847 -17.09 7.49 24.03
C GLU A 847 -18.12 6.40 24.39
N GLN A 848 -19.41 6.70 24.29
CA GLN A 848 -20.48 5.74 24.52
C GLN A 848 -20.45 4.60 23.49
N ASP A 849 -20.23 4.92 22.22
CA ASP A 849 -20.12 3.92 21.16
C ASP A 849 -18.85 3.08 21.28
N ALA A 850 -17.73 3.68 21.72
CA ALA A 850 -16.52 2.94 22.07
C ALA A 850 -16.78 1.95 23.22
N ALA A 851 -17.56 2.34 24.25
CA ALA A 851 -17.95 1.45 25.33
C ALA A 851 -18.84 0.29 24.84
N ARG A 852 -19.87 0.57 24.02
CA ARG A 852 -20.71 -0.48 23.41
C ARG A 852 -19.91 -1.44 22.55
N ASN A 853 -19.02 -0.91 21.71
CA ASN A 853 -18.14 -1.74 20.88
C ASN A 853 -17.22 -2.62 21.72
N LYS A 854 -16.71 -2.12 22.85
CA LYS A 854 -15.91 -2.91 23.79
C LYS A 854 -16.71 -4.05 24.44
N GLU A 855 -17.97 -3.80 24.81
CA GLU A 855 -18.86 -4.85 25.32
C GLU A 855 -19.18 -5.89 24.24
N LEU A 856 -19.51 -5.44 23.02
CA LEU A 856 -19.74 -6.33 21.88
C LEU A 856 -18.50 -7.18 21.57
N ILE A 857 -17.31 -6.59 21.55
CA ILE A 857 -16.04 -7.32 21.39
C ILE A 857 -15.86 -8.36 22.49
N THR A 858 -16.24 -8.05 23.73
CA THR A 858 -16.15 -8.99 24.84
C THR A 858 -17.15 -10.15 24.68
N CYS A 859 -18.39 -9.86 24.26
CA CYS A 859 -19.40 -10.87 23.94
C CYS A 859 -18.98 -11.75 22.76
N LEU A 860 -18.49 -11.15 21.68
CA LEU A 860 -17.98 -11.87 20.51
C LEU A 860 -16.77 -12.73 20.86
N LYS A 861 -15.84 -12.24 21.69
CA LYS A 861 -14.71 -13.06 22.18
C LYS A 861 -15.18 -14.25 23.00
N LYS A 862 -16.17 -14.07 23.88
CA LYS A 862 -16.79 -15.17 24.64
C LYS A 862 -17.48 -16.16 23.70
N GLU A 863 -18.16 -15.67 22.66
CA GLU A 863 -18.87 -16.50 21.68
C GLU A 863 -17.90 -17.25 20.76
N ILE A 864 -16.83 -16.61 20.29
CA ILE A 864 -15.73 -17.27 19.56
C ILE A 864 -15.11 -18.33 20.44
N SER A 865 -14.82 -18.01 21.71
CA SER A 865 -14.30 -19.01 22.66
C SER A 865 -15.28 -20.17 22.87
N ARG A 866 -16.59 -19.90 22.89
CA ARG A 866 -17.65 -20.92 22.98
C ARG A 866 -17.70 -21.78 21.72
N LEU A 867 -17.70 -21.16 20.54
CA LEU A 867 -17.72 -21.84 19.24
C LEU A 867 -16.45 -22.66 19.02
N GLU A 868 -15.28 -22.16 19.41
CA GLU A 868 -14.02 -22.92 19.39
C GLU A 868 -14.10 -24.15 20.29
N ARG A 869 -14.69 -24.04 21.49
CA ARG A 869 -14.95 -25.21 22.35
C ARG A 869 -15.93 -26.16 21.66
N CYS A 870 -17.03 -25.68 21.07
CA CYS A 870 -17.99 -26.52 20.35
C CYS A 870 -17.36 -27.25 19.15
N ILE A 871 -16.53 -26.57 18.36
CA ILE A 871 -15.82 -27.16 17.22
C ILE A 871 -14.80 -28.20 17.70
N LYS A 872 -14.07 -27.91 18.79
CA LYS A 872 -13.17 -28.89 19.43
C LYS A 872 -13.94 -30.06 20.06
N MET A 873 -15.20 -29.87 20.47
CA MET A 873 -16.10 -30.93 20.95
C MET A 873 -16.65 -31.79 19.81
N GLN A 874 -16.71 -31.30 18.57
CA GLN A 874 -17.30 -32.02 17.42
C GLN A 874 -16.71 -33.43 17.16
N PRO A 875 -15.39 -33.69 17.24
CA PRO A 875 -14.84 -35.05 17.15
C PRO A 875 -15.13 -35.91 18.39
N HIS A 876 -15.36 -35.28 19.55
CA HIS A 876 -15.73 -35.99 20.79
C HIS A 876 -17.24 -36.21 20.93
N ALA A 877 -18.07 -35.49 20.18
CA ALA A 877 -19.52 -35.66 20.10
C ALA A 877 -19.92 -36.98 19.40
N GLN A 878 -19.03 -37.59 18.62
CA GLN A 878 -19.21 -38.98 18.15
C GLN A 878 -19.08 -40.02 19.27
N ASN A 879 -18.56 -39.62 20.44
CA ASN A 879 -18.40 -40.47 21.62
C ASN A 879 -19.44 -40.14 22.72
N THR A 880 -20.64 -39.71 22.32
CA THR A 880 -21.77 -39.39 23.22
C THR A 880 -22.18 -40.55 24.11
N GLU A 881 -22.05 -41.80 23.66
CA GLU A 881 -22.30 -42.99 24.48
C GLU A 881 -21.24 -43.15 25.59
N TYR A 882 -19.97 -42.83 25.34
CA TYR A 882 -18.92 -42.84 26.37
C TYR A 882 -19.12 -41.71 27.39
N LEU A 883 -19.47 -40.50 26.93
CA LEU A 883 -19.80 -39.38 27.81
C LEU A 883 -21.04 -39.70 28.66
N LYS A 884 -22.08 -40.26 28.06
CA LYS A 884 -23.28 -40.75 28.77
C LYS A 884 -22.91 -41.77 29.84
N ASN A 885 -22.05 -42.74 29.54
CA ASN A 885 -21.61 -43.73 30.52
C ASN A 885 -20.78 -43.12 31.66
N ILE A 886 -19.94 -42.13 31.38
CA ILE A 886 -19.15 -41.42 32.40
C ILE A 886 -20.02 -40.52 33.26
N VAL A 887 -20.91 -39.73 32.66
CA VAL A 887 -21.86 -38.86 33.37
C VAL A 887 -22.82 -39.70 34.19
N PHE A 888 -23.31 -40.81 33.64
CA PHE A 888 -24.15 -41.76 34.36
C PHE A 888 -23.41 -42.33 35.58
N LYS A 889 -22.16 -42.78 35.42
CA LYS A 889 -21.30 -43.20 36.56
C LYS A 889 -21.07 -42.06 37.55
N PHE A 890 -20.83 -40.84 37.09
CA PHE A 890 -20.62 -39.69 37.97
C PHE A 890 -21.86 -39.35 38.82
N VAL A 891 -23.07 -39.51 38.26
CA VAL A 891 -24.33 -39.24 38.95
C VAL A 891 -24.73 -40.40 39.89
N THR A 892 -24.44 -41.65 39.53
CA THR A 892 -24.82 -42.84 40.33
C THR A 892 -23.84 -43.24 41.44
N LEU A 893 -22.58 -42.80 41.39
CA LEU A 893 -21.62 -43.04 42.48
C LEU A 893 -21.92 -42.12 43.67
N ASP A 894 -21.80 -42.57 44.91
CA ASP A 894 -21.93 -41.69 46.09
C ASP A 894 -20.67 -40.81 46.26
N HIS A 895 -20.79 -39.68 46.99
CA HIS A 895 -19.71 -38.70 47.16
C HIS A 895 -18.39 -39.33 47.63
N GLY A 896 -17.29 -39.15 46.89
CA GLY A 896 -16.00 -39.76 47.21
C GLY A 896 -14.95 -39.65 46.10
N ASP A 897 -13.75 -40.21 46.35
CA ASP A 897 -12.56 -40.17 45.48
C ASP A 897 -12.82 -40.64 44.04
N ASP A 898 -13.79 -41.55 43.85
CA ASP A 898 -14.17 -42.06 42.53
C ASP A 898 -14.89 -41.00 41.68
N ARG A 899 -15.68 -40.09 42.27
CA ARG A 899 -16.23 -38.93 41.55
C ARG A 899 -15.12 -37.96 41.19
N LEU A 900 -14.15 -37.73 42.09
CA LEU A 900 -13.01 -36.83 41.82
C LEU A 900 -12.12 -37.34 40.69
N ARG A 901 -11.92 -38.65 40.60
CA ARG A 901 -11.15 -39.27 39.50
C ARG A 901 -11.82 -39.10 38.14
N LEU A 902 -13.14 -38.96 38.11
CA LEU A 902 -13.91 -38.70 36.89
C LEU A 902 -13.93 -37.20 36.50
N VAL A 903 -13.63 -36.26 37.42
CA VAL A 903 -13.64 -34.81 37.11
C VAL A 903 -12.64 -34.41 36.02
N PRO A 904 -11.36 -34.86 36.05
CA PRO A 904 -10.42 -34.54 34.97
C PRO A 904 -10.88 -35.10 33.62
N VAL A 905 -11.50 -36.28 33.62
CA VAL A 905 -12.01 -36.96 32.42
C VAL A 905 -13.22 -36.22 31.85
N ILE A 906 -14.15 -35.79 32.70
CA ILE A 906 -15.30 -34.97 32.31
C ILE A 906 -14.84 -33.59 31.85
N SER A 907 -13.88 -32.97 32.54
CA SER A 907 -13.30 -31.67 32.18
C SER A 907 -12.57 -31.72 30.83
N THR A 908 -11.85 -32.81 30.53
CA THR A 908 -11.22 -32.97 29.19
C THR A 908 -12.24 -33.30 28.10
N LEU A 909 -13.25 -34.12 28.38
CA LEU A 909 -14.28 -34.48 27.39
C LEU A 909 -15.23 -33.33 27.06
N LEU A 910 -15.59 -32.50 28.04
CA LEU A 910 -16.50 -31.36 27.88
C LEU A 910 -15.77 -30.01 27.72
N GLN A 911 -14.43 -29.99 27.84
CA GLN A 911 -13.61 -28.77 27.85
C GLN A 911 -14.19 -27.67 28.73
N LEU A 912 -14.53 -28.04 29.97
CA LEU A 912 -15.10 -27.14 30.96
C LEU A 912 -14.12 -25.99 31.25
N SER A 913 -14.65 -24.79 31.48
CA SER A 913 -13.82 -23.68 31.93
C SER A 913 -13.15 -24.00 33.28
N PRO A 914 -12.07 -23.28 33.67
CA PRO A 914 -11.45 -23.46 34.97
C PRO A 914 -12.43 -23.26 36.13
N GLU A 915 -13.35 -22.30 36.00
CA GLU A 915 -14.42 -22.03 36.98
C GLU A 915 -15.41 -23.20 37.07
N GLU A 916 -15.91 -23.70 35.94
CA GLU A 916 -16.84 -24.85 35.91
C GLU A 916 -16.17 -26.14 36.41
N THR A 917 -14.89 -26.34 36.10
CA THR A 917 -14.11 -27.48 36.61
C THR A 917 -13.92 -27.40 38.13
N GLN A 918 -13.77 -26.18 38.66
CA GLN A 918 -13.69 -25.93 40.10
C GLN A 918 -15.02 -26.24 40.79
N SER A 919 -16.15 -25.79 40.23
CA SER A 919 -17.49 -26.14 40.74
C SER A 919 -17.79 -27.64 40.65
N LEU A 920 -17.37 -28.31 39.58
CA LEU A 920 -17.54 -29.76 39.45
C LEU A 920 -16.68 -30.53 40.48
N THR A 921 -15.48 -30.00 40.79
CA THR A 921 -14.59 -30.53 41.83
C THR A 921 -15.18 -30.33 43.23
N ALA A 922 -15.78 -29.16 43.50
CA ALA A 922 -16.46 -28.87 44.76
C ALA A 922 -17.68 -29.80 44.96
N ALA A 923 -18.49 -29.98 43.91
CA ALA A 923 -19.62 -30.92 43.91
C ALA A 923 -19.18 -32.39 44.08
N ALA A 924 -18.01 -32.77 43.55
CA ALA A 924 -17.44 -34.11 43.72
C ALA A 924 -16.87 -34.35 45.13
N LYS A 925 -16.38 -33.31 45.82
CA LYS A 925 -15.93 -33.36 47.23
C LYS A 925 -17.07 -33.32 48.26
N GLY A 926 -18.29 -32.97 47.84
CA GLY A 926 -19.43 -32.83 48.74
C GLY A 926 -19.38 -31.57 49.61
N GLU A 927 -18.60 -30.55 49.23
CA GLU A 927 -18.64 -29.25 49.91
C GLU A 927 -19.94 -28.51 49.56
N PRO A 928 -20.69 -27.99 50.55
CA PRO A 928 -21.89 -27.22 50.28
C PRO A 928 -21.49 -25.82 49.81
N GLU A 929 -21.41 -25.61 48.49
CA GLU A 929 -21.39 -24.25 47.96
C GLU A 929 -22.77 -23.60 48.12
N ALA A 930 -22.74 -22.40 48.70
CA ALA A 930 -23.88 -21.59 49.03
C ALA A 930 -24.80 -21.38 47.82
N THR A 931 -26.06 -21.80 47.98
CA THR A 931 -27.27 -21.29 47.33
C THR A 931 -27.03 -20.31 46.18
N ASN A 932 -26.78 -20.83 44.97
CA ASN A 932 -27.15 -20.19 43.72
C ASN A 932 -27.15 -21.24 42.61
N GLY A 933 -28.35 -21.62 42.16
CA GLY A 933 -28.52 -22.51 41.00
C GLY A 933 -28.93 -23.95 41.32
N SER A 934 -29.91 -24.13 42.23
CA SER A 934 -30.67 -25.39 42.27
C SER A 934 -31.49 -25.51 40.98
N TRP A 935 -31.25 -26.60 40.23
CA TRP A 935 -31.94 -26.94 38.99
C TRP A 935 -33.47 -27.05 39.14
N GLY A 936 -33.99 -27.11 40.37
CA GLY A 936 -35.42 -27.06 40.67
C GLY A 936 -36.10 -25.71 40.41
N SER A 937 -35.35 -24.62 40.16
CA SER A 937 -35.93 -23.29 39.90
C SER A 937 -36.49 -23.10 38.48
N TYR A 938 -36.14 -23.96 37.53
CA TYR A 938 -36.56 -23.82 36.12
C TYR A 938 -37.78 -24.68 35.74
N LEU A 939 -38.38 -25.40 36.68
CA LEU A 939 -39.58 -26.22 36.46
C LEU A 939 -40.74 -25.89 37.43
N PRO A 940 -41.34 -24.68 37.42
CA PRO A 940 -42.51 -24.39 38.23
C PRO A 940 -43.84 -24.59 37.47
N ILE A 941 -43.98 -25.58 36.57
CA ILE A 941 -45.28 -25.81 35.85
C ILE A 941 -45.71 -27.29 35.79
N TRP A 942 -45.11 -28.21 36.55
CA TRP A 942 -45.65 -29.58 36.65
C TRP A 942 -45.77 -30.00 38.12
N ARG A 943 -46.75 -29.40 38.79
CA ARG A 943 -47.48 -30.03 39.90
C ARG A 943 -48.92 -29.54 39.93
#